data_AF-A0AA38WPL8-F1
#
_entry.id   AF-A0AA38WPL8-F1
#
_cell.length_a   1.000
_cell.length_b   1.000
_cell.length_c   1.000
_cell.angle_alpha   90.00
_cell.angle_beta   90.00
_cell.angle_gamma   90.00
#
_symmetry.space_group_name_H-M   'P 1'
#
loop_
_entity.id
_entity.type
_entity.pdbx_description
1 polymer ?
#
loop_
_entity_poly.entity_id
_entity_poly.type
_entity_poly.pdbx_seq_one_letter_code
_entity_poly.pdbx_strand_id
1 'polypeptide(L)'
;MDTATVGMANSSSSFSSTTSSFINTIPNPNPTTRLHRSSFVSFRPVKSDLNSSSPATIRVSGNGRSAFSCTAVTVTPSLTSDHHLSAIAKLQKLTSEFESISEPIDRVKRLLHYANLLPVLDESLKVTANRVMGCTAQVWLDVRMDSDGRMRFSADSDSEITKGFCSCLISVLDGATPEEVLGLKTEDLGDLNVAGLHGGKVDSRANTWHNVLVSMQKRTKAIVAEREGKFIGEPFPSMVITADGIGAKGSFAEAQARFLFPDDAKVQELASLLKEKQIGVVAHFYMDPEVQGVLTSAQKLWPHIHISDSLVMADSAVSMAKAGCKFITVLGVDFMSENVRAILDQAGFPEVGVYRMSDELIGCSLADAASSPAYMDYLSGASTSSPSLHVVYINTSLETKAHSHELVPTITCTSSNVVPTILQAFAEVPKLNVWYGPDSYMGANIVELFQQMTLMTDEEIAKIHPDHSRNSIKALLPRLHYFQDGTCIVHHLFGHEVVEKINDMYCDAFLTAHFEVPGEMFSLAMEAKRRGMGVVGSTQNILDFIKSRVQEALDRNVDDHLQFVLGTESGMVTSIVAAVRQLLCSPDSSSKEGKVSVEIVFPVSSDSVTTTSPSSSTSVSLGELKVSVIPGVTSGEGCSLHGGCASCPYMKMNSLTSLLKVCSSLPLGKDGLKHYEAGRFSLRTPKGKLIADVGCEPILHMRHYQRIVVVLRMGYPNGVAPQGNQPLFSFGVITDVQYADIPDGRSFLGVPRYYRNSILVLQRAVQKWNNHQNISFSLNLGDIVDGYCPKDQSLNAVQKVAKEFENFNGPVYHMIGNHCLYNLPRSKLLPLLSIPNGESRAYYDFSPIPEYRFVVLDGYDISALGWPDDHPHTIEALNFLNEKNPNVDKNSPNGLVGLERRFLKFNGAVGKEQLKWLDNVLQDATKSDQKVVVCCHIPLDPGSTSKEALLWNYDEVMDVIHRYDCVKVCLGGHDHKGGYSIDSHGVHHRVLEAALECPPGTDAFGYIDVFEDRLSLVGTDRMASSEMVFNQKTC
;
A
#
# COMPACT_ATOMS: atom_id res chain seq x y z
N MET A 1 59.10 -5.79 -7.74
CA MET A 1 60.37 -6.55 -7.77
C MET A 1 60.47 -7.28 -6.45
N ASP A 2 60.51 -8.61 -6.57
CA ASP A 2 60.98 -9.64 -5.63
C ASP A 2 60.21 -9.81 -4.30
N THR A 3 59.38 -10.87 -4.11
CA THR A 3 59.70 -12.25 -3.65
C THR A 3 60.44 -12.26 -2.30
N ALA A 4 60.26 -13.12 -1.30
CA ALA A 4 59.58 -14.39 -1.04
C ALA A 4 59.87 -14.69 0.47
N THR A 5 58.89 -15.07 1.29
CA THR A 5 58.72 -16.42 1.92
C THR A 5 59.73 -16.86 3.02
N VAL A 6 59.17 -17.41 4.13
CA VAL A 6 59.74 -18.34 5.14
C VAL A 6 60.78 -17.72 6.11
N GLY A 7 60.82 -17.91 7.42
CA GLY A 7 60.16 -18.83 8.37
C GLY A 7 61.19 -19.26 9.44
N MET A 8 60.69 -19.61 10.63
CA MET A 8 61.34 -20.36 11.74
C MET A 8 62.14 -19.63 12.86
N ALA A 9 61.51 -19.69 14.05
CA ALA A 9 61.95 -20.46 15.23
C ALA A 9 62.81 -19.82 16.34
N ASN A 10 62.12 -19.69 17.49
CA ASN A 10 62.42 -20.17 18.84
C ASN A 10 63.52 -19.57 19.75
N SER A 11 63.10 -19.55 21.03
CA SER A 11 63.85 -19.63 22.30
C SER A 11 64.17 -18.28 22.95
N SER A 12 63.99 -18.04 24.25
CA SER A 12 63.68 -18.90 25.40
C SER A 12 63.33 -18.05 26.65
N SER A 13 62.53 -18.63 27.57
CA SER A 13 62.53 -18.55 29.05
C SER A 13 62.95 -17.25 29.78
N SER A 14 62.35 -16.77 30.88
CA SER A 14 61.71 -17.48 32.02
C SER A 14 61.17 -16.47 33.06
N PHE A 15 60.06 -16.84 33.72
CA PHE A 15 59.68 -16.72 35.16
C PHE A 15 60.00 -15.44 35.95
N SER A 16 59.20 -14.94 36.90
CA SER A 16 57.84 -15.12 37.45
C SER A 16 57.68 -13.95 38.47
N SER A 17 56.51 -13.43 38.82
CA SER A 17 55.59 -14.06 39.76
C SER A 17 54.49 -13.06 40.19
N THR A 18 53.25 -13.60 40.27
CA THR A 18 52.19 -13.37 41.29
C THR A 18 51.52 -11.98 41.39
N THR A 19 50.18 -11.83 41.42
CA THR A 19 49.14 -12.74 41.94
C THR A 19 47.72 -12.34 41.48
N SER A 20 46.94 -13.37 41.10
CA SER A 20 45.48 -13.62 41.30
C SER A 20 44.44 -12.56 40.88
N SER A 21 43.39 -12.85 40.12
CA SER A 21 42.62 -14.12 40.04
C SER A 21 41.81 -14.25 38.73
N PHE A 22 41.76 -15.50 38.25
CA PHE A 22 41.27 -16.07 36.99
C PHE A 22 39.73 -16.07 36.88
N ILE A 23 39.03 -15.97 35.74
CA ILE A 23 39.20 -16.46 34.34
C ILE A 23 38.92 -17.96 34.12
N ASN A 24 37.76 -18.22 33.50
CA ASN A 24 37.47 -19.08 32.34
C ASN A 24 37.81 -20.59 32.26
N THR A 25 36.79 -21.30 31.69
CA THR A 25 36.81 -22.19 30.51
C THR A 25 37.23 -23.67 30.56
N ILE A 26 36.30 -24.51 30.02
CA ILE A 26 36.46 -25.55 28.96
C ILE A 26 37.16 -26.87 29.42
N PRO A 27 37.08 -28.07 28.78
CA PRO A 27 36.30 -28.61 27.64
C PRO A 27 35.57 -29.97 27.90
N ASN A 28 34.85 -30.43 26.86
CA ASN A 28 34.35 -31.78 26.55
C ASN A 28 35.39 -32.93 26.77
N PRO A 29 34.98 -34.19 27.07
CA PRO A 29 34.76 -35.16 25.99
C PRO A 29 33.73 -36.30 26.27
N ASN A 30 33.23 -36.93 25.20
CA ASN A 30 32.59 -38.27 25.18
C ASN A 30 33.67 -39.39 25.25
N PRO A 31 33.41 -40.68 25.59
CA PRO A 31 32.28 -41.48 25.08
C PRO A 31 31.69 -42.63 25.96
N THR A 32 30.56 -43.20 25.48
CA THR A 32 30.03 -44.57 25.67
C THR A 32 29.60 -45.07 27.07
N THR A 33 28.30 -45.36 27.25
CA THR A 33 27.77 -46.73 27.42
C THR A 33 26.22 -46.77 27.42
N ARG A 34 25.70 -47.92 26.96
CA ARG A 34 24.32 -48.28 26.62
C ARG A 34 23.30 -48.17 27.75
N LEU A 35 22.02 -47.93 27.42
CA LEU A 35 20.87 -48.58 28.06
C LEU A 35 19.70 -48.76 27.07
N HIS A 36 18.98 -49.86 27.25
CA HIS A 36 18.15 -50.58 26.28
C HIS A 36 16.64 -50.23 26.33
N ARG A 37 15.98 -50.44 25.19
CA ARG A 37 14.52 -50.53 24.94
C ARG A 37 13.76 -51.56 25.81
N SER A 38 12.50 -51.25 26.13
CA SER A 38 11.32 -52.17 26.09
C SER A 38 10.04 -51.34 26.40
N SER A 39 9.07 -51.16 25.50
CA SER A 39 7.98 -52.02 24.98
C SER A 39 6.78 -52.26 25.92
N PHE A 40 5.62 -51.80 25.44
CA PHE A 40 4.23 -52.06 25.83
C PHE A 40 3.90 -53.51 26.22
N VAL A 41 3.09 -53.70 27.29
CA VAL A 41 2.08 -54.78 27.42
C VAL A 41 0.93 -54.32 28.34
N SER A 42 -0.30 -54.68 27.95
CA SER A 42 -1.60 -54.47 28.62
C SER A 42 -1.79 -55.24 29.92
N PHE A 43 -2.66 -54.77 30.83
CA PHE A 43 -3.48 -55.65 31.67
C PHE A 43 -4.88 -55.09 31.94
N ARG A 44 -5.85 -56.02 31.88
CA ARG A 44 -7.29 -55.91 32.13
C ARG A 44 -7.63 -56.16 33.62
N PRO A 45 -8.91 -56.01 34.05
CA PRO A 45 -9.28 -55.53 35.39
C PRO A 45 -9.57 -56.64 36.41
N VAL A 46 -9.69 -56.26 37.68
CA VAL A 46 -10.19 -57.10 38.78
C VAL A 46 -11.49 -56.52 39.33
N LYS A 47 -12.48 -57.41 39.43
CA LYS A 47 -13.83 -57.24 40.00
C LYS A 47 -13.81 -57.07 41.52
N SER A 48 -14.84 -56.42 42.05
CA SER A 48 -15.51 -56.92 43.27
C SER A 48 -17.03 -56.74 43.13
N ASP A 49 -17.73 -57.86 43.24
CA ASP A 49 -19.18 -58.00 43.31
C ASP A 49 -19.69 -57.67 44.72
N LEU A 50 -20.94 -57.21 44.85
CA LEU A 50 -21.95 -57.73 45.78
C LEU A 50 -23.30 -57.00 45.62
N ASN A 51 -24.29 -57.76 45.09
CA ASN A 51 -25.70 -57.95 45.51
C ASN A 51 -26.54 -56.74 45.99
N SER A 52 -27.84 -56.59 45.73
CA SER A 52 -28.94 -57.38 45.15
C SER A 52 -30.18 -56.46 45.29
N SER A 53 -31.13 -56.29 44.37
CA SER A 53 -32.22 -57.24 44.06
C SER A 53 -33.31 -56.44 43.31
N SER A 54 -33.81 -57.01 42.21
CA SER A 54 -35.12 -56.72 41.57
C SER A 54 -36.24 -57.47 42.34
N PRO A 55 -37.57 -57.40 42.04
CA PRO A 55 -38.18 -57.05 40.74
C PRO A 55 -39.55 -56.33 40.79
N ALA A 56 -40.05 -55.89 39.63
CA ALA A 56 -41.31 -56.38 39.04
C ALA A 56 -41.83 -55.44 37.94
N THR A 57 -42.04 -56.05 36.78
CA THR A 57 -42.67 -55.49 35.58
C THR A 57 -44.18 -55.73 35.64
N ILE A 58 -45.00 -54.72 35.37
CA ILE A 58 -46.39 -54.90 34.91
C ILE A 58 -46.62 -53.98 33.71
N ARG A 59 -46.97 -54.57 32.56
CA ARG A 59 -47.57 -53.90 31.40
C ARG A 59 -49.10 -53.95 31.56
N VAL A 60 -49.82 -52.94 31.06
CA VAL A 60 -50.84 -53.04 29.97
C VAL A 60 -51.79 -51.82 29.95
N SER A 61 -51.82 -51.17 28.78
CA SER A 61 -52.90 -50.42 28.06
C SER A 61 -53.87 -49.45 28.74
N GLY A 62 -54.09 -48.30 28.08
CA GLY A 62 -55.35 -47.55 28.17
C GLY A 62 -55.31 -46.17 27.51
N ASN A 63 -56.07 -46.00 26.42
CA ASN A 63 -56.28 -44.78 25.65
C ASN A 63 -57.01 -43.68 26.47
N GLY A 64 -56.66 -42.40 26.29
CA GLY A 64 -57.47 -41.29 26.81
C GLY A 64 -56.88 -39.89 26.54
N ARG A 65 -57.51 -39.14 25.63
CA ARG A 65 -57.28 -37.70 25.39
C ARG A 65 -57.68 -36.87 26.63
N SER A 66 -56.91 -35.85 27.01
CA SER A 66 -57.42 -34.55 27.53
C SER A 66 -56.31 -33.60 28.02
N ALA A 67 -56.31 -32.39 27.44
CA ALA A 67 -55.95 -31.07 27.98
C ALA A 67 -54.75 -30.90 28.93
N PHE A 68 -53.72 -30.21 28.42
CA PHE A 68 -52.70 -29.52 29.21
C PHE A 68 -53.32 -28.30 29.92
N SER A 69 -53.23 -28.28 31.25
CA SER A 69 -53.41 -27.08 32.08
C SER A 69 -52.09 -26.83 32.80
N CYS A 70 -51.37 -25.78 32.40
CA CYS A 70 -50.13 -25.34 33.03
C CYS A 70 -50.45 -24.52 34.29
N THR A 71 -50.11 -25.03 35.47
CA THR A 71 -50.14 -24.25 36.71
C THR A 71 -48.74 -23.70 36.96
N ALA A 72 -48.62 -22.37 36.97
CA ALA A 72 -47.40 -21.65 37.32
C ALA A 72 -47.06 -21.84 38.80
N VAL A 73 -45.81 -22.18 39.10
CA VAL A 73 -45.23 -22.08 40.45
C VAL A 73 -44.26 -20.90 40.45
N THR A 74 -44.69 -19.80 41.05
CA THR A 74 -43.84 -18.67 41.44
C THR A 74 -42.97 -19.09 42.62
N VAL A 75 -41.64 -19.08 42.43
CA VAL A 75 -40.67 -19.18 43.53
C VAL A 75 -40.09 -17.78 43.77
N THR A 76 -40.46 -17.17 44.88
CA THR A 76 -39.76 -16.02 45.48
C THR A 76 -38.46 -16.50 46.13
N PRO A 77 -37.29 -15.86 45.90
CA PRO A 77 -36.06 -16.25 46.58
C PRO A 77 -36.03 -15.64 47.99
N SER A 78 -35.96 -16.51 48.99
CA SER A 78 -35.63 -16.17 50.37
C SER A 78 -34.11 -16.12 50.56
N LEU A 79 -33.63 -15.02 51.14
CA LEU A 79 -32.25 -14.76 51.55
C LEU A 79 -31.67 -15.87 52.44
N THR A 80 -30.64 -16.55 51.95
CA THR A 80 -29.71 -17.33 52.78
C THR A 80 -28.28 -17.03 52.32
N SER A 81 -27.50 -16.42 53.22
CA SER A 81 -26.03 -16.31 53.27
C SER A 81 -25.30 -16.67 51.97
N ASP A 82 -25.06 -15.67 51.13
CA ASP A 82 -24.22 -15.79 49.94
C ASP A 82 -22.79 -16.18 50.34
N HIS A 83 -22.45 -17.44 50.10
CA HIS A 83 -21.08 -17.74 49.70
C HIS A 83 -20.83 -16.91 48.44
N HIS A 84 -20.13 -15.78 48.57
CA HIS A 84 -19.65 -15.01 47.42
C HIS A 84 -18.85 -15.95 46.53
N LEU A 85 -19.49 -16.53 45.50
CA LEU A 85 -18.78 -17.26 44.46
C LEU A 85 -17.76 -16.29 43.86
N SER A 86 -16.51 -16.72 43.78
CA SER A 86 -15.46 -15.96 43.09
C SER A 86 -15.85 -15.74 41.62
N ALA A 87 -15.29 -14.70 40.99
CA ALA A 87 -15.55 -14.41 39.58
C ALA A 87 -15.32 -15.65 38.68
N ILE A 88 -14.27 -16.44 38.96
CA ILE A 88 -13.97 -17.68 38.25
C ILE A 88 -15.08 -18.73 38.44
N ALA A 89 -15.61 -18.90 39.66
CA ALA A 89 -16.69 -19.86 39.91
C ALA A 89 -17.99 -19.44 39.22
N LYS A 90 -18.29 -18.13 39.18
CA LYS A 90 -19.43 -17.58 38.42
C LYS A 90 -19.25 -17.81 36.92
N LEU A 91 -18.05 -17.58 36.40
CA LEU A 91 -17.72 -17.85 35.00
C LEU A 91 -17.88 -19.33 34.64
N GLN A 92 -17.32 -20.25 35.43
CA GLN A 92 -17.46 -21.70 35.20
C GLN A 92 -18.92 -22.15 35.17
N LYS A 93 -19.76 -21.58 36.04
CA LYS A 93 -21.21 -21.84 36.06
C LYS A 93 -21.87 -21.36 34.76
N LEU A 94 -21.53 -20.15 34.32
CA LEU A 94 -22.04 -19.58 33.08
C LEU A 94 -21.58 -20.39 31.85
N THR A 95 -20.31 -20.79 31.80
CA THR A 95 -19.76 -21.65 30.75
C THR A 95 -20.49 -22.99 30.69
N SER A 96 -20.63 -23.67 31.84
CA SER A 96 -21.35 -24.94 31.93
C SER A 96 -22.81 -24.82 31.44
N GLU A 97 -23.47 -23.68 31.70
CA GLU A 97 -24.81 -23.41 31.21
C GLU A 97 -24.86 -23.32 29.68
N PHE A 98 -23.97 -22.55 29.05
CA PHE A 98 -23.92 -22.42 27.59
C PHE A 98 -23.47 -23.70 26.89
N GLU A 99 -22.53 -24.46 27.48
CA GLU A 99 -22.09 -25.76 26.98
C GLU A 99 -23.22 -26.80 27.00
N SER A 100 -24.09 -26.76 28.02
CA SER A 100 -25.23 -27.68 28.13
C SER A 100 -26.27 -27.51 27.01
N ILE A 101 -26.24 -26.40 26.28
CA ILE A 101 -27.13 -26.11 25.16
C ILE A 101 -26.46 -26.59 23.86
N SER A 102 -26.97 -27.66 23.26
CA SER A 102 -26.40 -28.24 22.04
C SER A 102 -26.72 -27.42 20.78
N GLU A 103 -27.92 -26.83 20.70
CA GLU A 103 -28.39 -26.12 19.50
C GLU A 103 -27.91 -24.66 19.49
N PRO A 104 -27.17 -24.20 18.45
CA PRO A 104 -26.64 -22.84 18.37
C PRO A 104 -27.72 -21.75 18.49
N ILE A 105 -28.90 -21.99 17.94
CA ILE A 105 -30.00 -21.02 18.01
C ILE A 105 -30.54 -20.84 19.43
N ASP A 106 -30.50 -21.90 20.25
CA ASP A 106 -30.96 -21.84 21.63
C ASP A 106 -29.91 -21.16 22.53
N ARG A 107 -28.62 -21.24 22.17
CA ARG A 107 -27.58 -20.41 22.81
C ARG A 107 -27.83 -18.92 22.56
N VAL A 108 -28.20 -18.54 21.34
CA VAL A 108 -28.57 -17.14 21.01
C VAL A 108 -29.82 -16.71 21.78
N LYS A 109 -30.86 -17.56 21.85
CA LYS A 109 -32.05 -17.25 22.67
C LYS A 109 -31.70 -17.06 24.14
N ARG A 110 -30.83 -17.91 24.71
CA ARG A 110 -30.36 -17.78 26.08
C ARG A 110 -29.61 -16.46 26.28
N LEU A 111 -28.77 -16.07 25.33
CA LEU A 111 -28.07 -14.80 25.37
C LEU A 111 -29.04 -13.59 25.35
N LEU A 112 -30.06 -13.64 24.48
CA LEU A 112 -31.11 -12.60 24.44
C LEU A 112 -31.94 -12.58 25.73
N HIS A 113 -32.10 -13.72 26.42
CA HIS A 113 -32.69 -13.74 27.75
C HIS A 113 -31.84 -12.95 28.76
N TYR A 114 -30.52 -13.14 28.77
CA TYR A 114 -29.62 -12.31 29.59
C TYR A 114 -29.72 -10.82 29.23
N ALA A 115 -29.83 -10.48 27.95
CA ALA A 115 -30.03 -9.08 27.53
C ALA A 115 -31.25 -8.42 28.18
N ASN A 116 -32.36 -9.17 28.31
CA ASN A 116 -33.59 -8.71 28.96
C ASN A 116 -33.49 -8.60 30.49
N LEU A 117 -32.54 -9.31 31.11
CA LEU A 117 -32.28 -9.23 32.55
C LEU A 117 -31.37 -8.06 32.93
N LEU A 118 -30.68 -7.46 31.96
CA LEU A 118 -29.78 -6.33 32.20
C LEU A 118 -30.58 -5.10 32.63
N PRO A 119 -30.30 -4.51 33.82
CA PRO A 119 -30.93 -3.26 34.24
C PRO A 119 -30.70 -2.15 33.23
N VAL A 120 -31.70 -1.29 33.03
CA VAL A 120 -31.59 -0.14 32.13
C VAL A 120 -30.56 0.84 32.68
N LEU A 121 -29.57 1.20 31.86
CA LEU A 121 -28.59 2.22 32.20
C LEU A 121 -29.24 3.61 32.15
N ASP A 122 -28.94 4.45 33.13
CA ASP A 122 -29.39 5.85 33.14
C ASP A 122 -28.94 6.58 31.86
N GLU A 123 -29.85 7.30 31.22
CA GLU A 123 -29.57 8.09 30.02
C GLU A 123 -28.46 9.13 30.27
N SER A 124 -28.31 9.63 31.50
CA SER A 124 -27.20 10.55 31.83
C SER A 124 -25.82 9.90 31.75
N LEU A 125 -25.75 8.56 31.79
CA LEU A 125 -24.50 7.80 31.70
C LEU A 125 -24.17 7.39 30.27
N LYS A 126 -25.06 7.61 29.29
CA LYS A 126 -24.84 7.32 27.86
C LYS A 126 -24.02 8.41 27.16
N VAL A 127 -22.93 8.84 27.77
CA VAL A 127 -22.02 9.88 27.28
C VAL A 127 -20.79 9.29 26.60
N THR A 128 -20.10 10.07 25.77
CA THR A 128 -18.88 9.65 25.04
C THR A 128 -17.80 9.11 25.97
N ALA A 129 -17.64 9.67 27.18
CA ALA A 129 -16.67 9.20 28.18
C ALA A 129 -16.95 7.77 28.68
N ASN A 130 -18.19 7.30 28.59
CA ASN A 130 -18.61 5.95 28.98
C ASN A 130 -18.63 4.97 27.81
N ARG A 131 -18.26 5.38 26.60
CA ARG A 131 -18.21 4.50 25.43
C ARG A 131 -17.13 3.43 25.60
N VAL A 132 -17.43 2.22 25.11
CA VAL A 132 -16.43 1.16 24.92
C VAL A 132 -16.03 1.14 23.46
N MET A 133 -14.73 1.28 23.21
CA MET A 133 -14.15 1.33 21.86
C MET A 133 -13.99 -0.07 21.26
N GLY A 134 -13.98 -0.15 19.92
CA GLY A 134 -13.74 -1.40 19.18
C GLY A 134 -14.94 -2.33 19.02
N CYS A 135 -16.10 -2.00 19.61
CA CYS A 135 -17.32 -2.77 19.43
C CYS A 135 -18.05 -2.38 18.13
N THR A 136 -18.52 -3.36 17.35
CA THR A 136 -19.37 -3.12 16.16
C THR A 136 -20.66 -2.41 16.55
N ALA A 137 -21.23 -2.82 17.69
CA ALA A 137 -22.39 -2.19 18.31
C ALA A 137 -21.95 -1.12 19.30
N GLN A 138 -22.80 -0.12 19.51
CA GLN A 138 -22.58 0.87 20.54
C GLN A 138 -22.70 0.25 21.93
N VAL A 139 -21.69 0.45 22.78
CA VAL A 139 -21.72 0.04 24.20
C VAL A 139 -21.35 1.22 25.08
N TRP A 140 -22.10 1.40 26.17
CA TRP A 140 -21.76 2.30 27.26
C TRP A 140 -21.54 1.49 28.53
N LEU A 141 -20.51 1.83 29.29
CA LEU A 141 -20.08 1.13 30.50
C LEU A 141 -19.79 2.15 31.62
N ASP A 142 -20.50 2.04 32.73
CA ASP A 142 -20.22 2.73 33.99
C ASP A 142 -19.55 1.75 34.96
N VAL A 143 -18.46 2.21 35.60
CA VAL A 143 -17.65 1.40 36.53
C VAL A 143 -17.42 2.20 37.79
N ARG A 144 -17.74 1.61 38.93
CA ARG A 144 -17.57 2.24 40.24
C ARG A 144 -17.02 1.23 41.23
N MET A 145 -16.45 1.71 42.32
CA MET A 145 -16.12 0.89 43.48
C MET A 145 -17.07 1.27 44.61
N ASP A 146 -17.68 0.28 45.24
CA ASP A 146 -18.57 0.49 46.37
C ASP A 146 -17.79 0.73 47.68
N SER A 147 -18.52 1.01 48.76
CA SER A 147 -17.93 1.24 50.09
C SER A 147 -17.19 0.02 50.65
N ASP A 148 -17.51 -1.18 50.17
CA ASP A 148 -16.90 -2.44 50.61
C ASP A 148 -15.65 -2.79 49.78
N GLY A 149 -15.24 -1.89 48.86
CA GLY A 149 -14.09 -2.08 47.99
C GLY A 149 -14.33 -3.06 46.85
N ARG A 150 -15.59 -3.34 46.49
CA ARG A 150 -15.99 -4.22 45.40
C ARG A 150 -16.35 -3.41 44.17
N MET A 151 -16.06 -3.97 42.99
CA MET A 151 -16.37 -3.34 41.72
C MET A 151 -17.87 -3.50 41.39
N ARG A 152 -18.45 -2.43 40.86
CA ARG A 152 -19.83 -2.35 40.38
C ARG A 152 -19.84 -1.94 38.91
N PHE A 153 -20.61 -2.66 38.11
CA PHE A 153 -20.65 -2.48 36.67
C PHE A 153 -22.09 -2.26 36.20
N SER A 154 -22.28 -1.32 35.28
CA SER A 154 -23.55 -1.11 34.58
C SER A 154 -23.27 -0.80 33.12
N ALA A 155 -24.03 -1.40 32.21
CA ALA A 155 -23.80 -1.22 30.78
C ALA A 155 -25.10 -1.25 29.98
N ASP A 156 -25.07 -0.67 28.77
CA ASP A 156 -26.16 -0.77 27.80
C ASP A 156 -25.60 -0.79 26.37
N SER A 157 -26.41 -1.24 25.42
CA SER A 157 -26.04 -1.31 24.01
C SER A 157 -27.23 -1.12 23.07
N ASP A 158 -26.95 -0.61 21.87
CA ASP A 158 -27.90 -0.52 20.75
C ASP A 158 -28.19 -1.88 20.06
N SER A 159 -27.47 -2.94 20.44
CA SER A 159 -27.63 -4.30 19.92
C SER A 159 -28.01 -5.26 21.05
N GLU A 160 -29.13 -5.96 20.89
CA GLU A 160 -29.61 -6.95 21.87
C GLU A 160 -28.61 -8.09 22.13
N ILE A 161 -27.87 -8.51 21.11
CA ILE A 161 -26.83 -9.55 21.25
C ILE A 161 -25.68 -9.01 22.12
N THR A 162 -25.24 -7.79 21.82
CA THR A 162 -24.14 -7.10 22.54
C THR A 162 -24.54 -6.80 23.97
N LYS A 163 -25.80 -6.41 24.20
CA LYS A 163 -26.41 -6.23 25.52
C LYS A 163 -26.41 -7.54 26.31
N GLY A 164 -26.73 -8.66 25.67
CA GLY A 164 -26.63 -9.99 26.28
C GLY A 164 -25.20 -10.31 26.74
N PHE A 165 -24.20 -9.99 25.91
CA PHE A 165 -22.78 -10.17 26.26
C PHE A 165 -22.36 -9.30 27.46
N CYS A 166 -22.78 -8.03 27.48
CA CYS A 166 -22.57 -7.14 28.62
C CYS A 166 -23.21 -7.70 29.89
N SER A 167 -24.45 -8.19 29.81
CA SER A 167 -25.15 -8.79 30.95
C SER A 167 -24.43 -9.99 31.53
N CYS A 168 -23.87 -10.84 30.68
CA CYS A 168 -23.12 -11.98 31.14
C CYS A 168 -21.80 -11.57 31.85
N LEU A 169 -21.04 -10.63 31.29
CA LEU A 169 -19.83 -10.09 31.96
C LEU A 169 -20.18 -9.48 33.33
N ILE A 170 -21.24 -8.68 33.39
CA ILE A 170 -21.71 -8.07 34.64
C ILE A 170 -22.12 -9.17 35.63
N SER A 171 -22.80 -10.23 35.20
CA SER A 171 -23.18 -11.34 36.09
C SER A 171 -21.97 -12.05 36.73
N VAL A 172 -20.83 -12.05 36.03
CA VAL A 172 -19.57 -12.64 36.51
C VAL A 172 -18.80 -11.66 37.40
N LEU A 173 -18.67 -10.40 36.99
CA LEU A 173 -17.73 -9.44 37.58
C LEU A 173 -18.37 -8.47 38.59
N ASP A 174 -19.68 -8.26 38.57
CA ASP A 174 -20.33 -7.39 39.54
C ASP A 174 -20.20 -7.96 40.96
N GLY A 175 -19.72 -7.11 41.87
CA GLY A 175 -19.38 -7.48 43.25
C GLY A 175 -18.03 -8.19 43.43
N ALA A 176 -17.23 -8.37 42.37
CA ALA A 176 -15.88 -8.92 42.46
C ALA A 176 -14.88 -7.91 43.07
N THR A 177 -13.78 -8.39 43.64
CA THR A 177 -12.67 -7.49 44.06
C THR A 177 -11.89 -6.99 42.84
N PRO A 178 -11.16 -5.87 42.93
CA PRO A 178 -10.33 -5.40 41.83
C PRO A 178 -9.33 -6.45 41.34
N GLU A 179 -8.74 -7.24 42.24
CA GLU A 179 -7.80 -8.31 41.90
C GLU A 179 -8.48 -9.42 41.09
N GLU A 180 -9.73 -9.77 41.42
CA GLU A 180 -10.52 -10.75 40.66
C GLU A 180 -10.87 -10.23 39.26
N VAL A 181 -11.20 -8.94 39.12
CA VAL A 181 -11.49 -8.31 37.81
C VAL A 181 -10.25 -8.28 36.93
N LEU A 182 -9.10 -7.88 37.50
CA LEU A 182 -7.82 -7.77 36.78
C LEU A 182 -7.17 -9.14 36.51
N GLY A 183 -7.47 -10.14 37.34
CA GLY A 183 -6.99 -11.51 37.17
C GLY A 183 -7.71 -12.30 36.09
N LEU A 184 -8.89 -11.85 35.65
CA LEU A 184 -9.65 -12.53 34.61
C LEU A 184 -9.01 -12.32 33.23
N LYS A 185 -8.67 -13.40 32.53
CA LYS A 185 -8.11 -13.33 31.19
C LYS A 185 -9.19 -13.48 30.15
N THR A 186 -8.94 -12.92 28.97
CA THR A 186 -9.85 -13.01 27.84
C THR A 186 -9.93 -14.44 27.29
N GLU A 187 -8.86 -15.22 27.47
CA GLU A 187 -8.79 -16.66 27.19
C GLU A 187 -9.81 -17.46 28.02
N ASP A 188 -10.07 -17.05 29.26
CA ASP A 188 -11.03 -17.72 30.16
C ASP A 188 -12.47 -17.61 29.64
N LEU A 189 -12.75 -16.66 28.74
CA LEU A 189 -14.05 -16.44 28.12
C LEU A 189 -14.25 -17.23 26.82
N GLY A 190 -13.22 -17.91 26.31
CA GLY A 190 -13.24 -18.60 25.01
C GLY A 190 -14.34 -19.65 24.88
N ASP A 191 -14.72 -20.28 26.00
CA ASP A 191 -15.70 -21.38 26.05
C ASP A 191 -17.17 -20.88 26.02
N LEU A 192 -17.41 -19.57 26.18
CA LEU A 192 -18.75 -18.96 26.12
C LEU A 192 -19.24 -18.71 24.69
N ASN A 193 -18.58 -19.25 23.66
CA ASN A 193 -18.82 -18.87 22.27
C ASN A 193 -20.21 -19.32 21.77
N VAL A 194 -21.13 -18.35 21.65
CA VAL A 194 -22.55 -18.56 21.35
C VAL A 194 -22.80 -18.90 19.86
N ALA A 195 -21.84 -18.68 18.96
CA ALA A 195 -22.03 -18.77 17.51
C ALA A 195 -21.29 -19.96 16.85
N GLY A 196 -21.96 -21.10 16.73
CA GLY A 196 -21.56 -22.24 15.89
C GLY A 196 -22.29 -22.25 14.53
N LEU A 197 -22.38 -21.11 13.83
CA LEU A 197 -23.07 -21.00 12.54
C LEU A 197 -22.10 -20.53 11.44
N HIS A 198 -21.81 -21.49 10.55
CA HIS A 198 -21.16 -21.41 9.22
C HIS A 198 -19.63 -21.49 9.19
N GLY A 199 -19.15 -22.45 8.40
CA GLY A 199 -17.73 -22.69 8.16
C GLY A 199 -17.02 -21.46 7.61
N GLY A 200 -15.81 -21.21 8.13
CA GLY A 200 -14.85 -20.25 7.58
C GLY A 200 -15.14 -18.77 7.86
N LYS A 201 -14.97 -18.34 9.13
CA LYS A 201 -14.46 -17.02 9.60
C LYS A 201 -15.04 -16.70 11.00
N VAL A 202 -14.20 -16.78 12.03
CA VAL A 202 -14.48 -16.25 13.37
C VAL A 202 -13.98 -14.81 13.39
N ASP A 203 -14.76 -13.81 12.95
CA ASP A 203 -14.17 -12.46 12.74
C ASP A 203 -15.06 -11.24 13.02
N SER A 204 -16.11 -11.31 13.85
CA SER A 204 -16.79 -10.03 14.24
C SER A 204 -17.50 -10.03 15.59
N ARG A 205 -18.17 -11.12 15.99
CA ARG A 205 -19.04 -11.10 17.18
C ARG A 205 -18.33 -11.48 18.48
N ALA A 206 -17.23 -12.23 18.40
CA ALA A 206 -16.40 -12.61 19.55
C ALA A 206 -15.63 -11.40 20.15
N ASN A 207 -15.37 -10.35 19.37
CA ASN A 207 -14.56 -9.20 19.80
C ASN A 207 -15.27 -8.29 20.82
N THR A 208 -16.61 -8.34 20.90
CA THR A 208 -17.38 -7.48 21.81
C THR A 208 -17.08 -7.79 23.29
N TRP A 209 -17.06 -9.08 23.67
CA TRP A 209 -16.74 -9.48 25.06
C TRP A 209 -15.38 -8.99 25.50
N HIS A 210 -14.40 -9.17 24.62
CA HIS A 210 -13.01 -8.80 24.84
C HIS A 210 -12.88 -7.31 25.14
N ASN A 211 -13.46 -6.46 24.28
CA ASN A 211 -13.35 -5.02 24.41
C ASN A 211 -14.05 -4.48 25.66
N VAL A 212 -15.21 -5.06 26.01
CA VAL A 212 -15.93 -4.68 27.24
C VAL A 212 -15.14 -5.09 28.49
N LEU A 213 -14.57 -6.32 28.53
CA LEU A 213 -13.73 -6.76 29.65
C LEU A 213 -12.48 -5.87 29.80
N VAL A 214 -11.77 -5.58 28.72
CA VAL A 214 -10.59 -4.71 28.75
C VAL A 214 -10.96 -3.31 29.25
N SER A 215 -12.10 -2.76 28.83
CA SER A 215 -12.59 -1.47 29.34
C SER A 215 -12.95 -1.52 30.83
N MET A 216 -13.58 -2.61 31.29
CA MET A 216 -13.83 -2.85 32.72
C MET A 216 -12.53 -2.89 33.52
N GLN A 217 -11.51 -3.58 33.03
CA GLN A 217 -10.19 -3.68 33.67
C GLN A 217 -9.46 -2.34 33.69
N LYS A 218 -9.43 -1.60 32.57
CA LYS A 218 -8.83 -0.26 32.49
C LYS A 218 -9.43 0.70 33.53
N ARG A 219 -10.76 0.78 33.58
CA ARG A 219 -11.47 1.64 34.55
C ARG A 219 -11.27 1.16 35.98
N THR A 220 -11.18 -0.15 36.21
CA THR A 220 -10.83 -0.72 37.52
C THR A 220 -9.42 -0.31 37.96
N LYS A 221 -8.41 -0.42 37.09
CA LYS A 221 -7.04 0.06 37.38
C LYS A 221 -7.04 1.55 37.74
N ALA A 222 -7.80 2.36 36.99
CA ALA A 222 -7.92 3.80 37.24
C ALA A 222 -8.42 4.10 38.66
N ILE A 223 -9.52 3.43 39.07
CA ILE A 223 -10.13 3.61 40.40
C ILE A 223 -9.20 3.08 41.51
N VAL A 224 -8.51 1.97 41.29
CA VAL A 224 -7.54 1.42 42.26
C VAL A 224 -6.38 2.38 42.47
N ALA A 225 -5.80 2.93 41.40
CA ALA A 225 -4.69 3.85 41.53
C ALA A 225 -5.11 5.16 42.23
N GLU A 226 -6.30 5.69 41.92
CA GLU A 226 -6.87 6.85 42.61
C GLU A 226 -7.01 6.59 44.12
N ARG A 227 -7.52 5.40 44.50
CA ARG A 227 -7.63 4.97 45.91
C ARG A 227 -6.28 4.84 46.61
N GLU A 228 -5.28 4.29 45.91
CA GLU A 228 -3.94 4.09 46.46
C GLU A 228 -3.10 5.36 46.49
N GLY A 229 -3.61 6.48 45.95
CA GLY A 229 -2.83 7.71 45.76
C GLY A 229 -1.66 7.52 44.79
N LYS A 230 -1.67 6.45 43.98
CA LYS A 230 -0.66 6.21 42.95
C LYS A 230 -1.00 7.07 41.74
N PHE A 231 -0.04 7.88 41.34
CA PHE A 231 -0.12 8.63 40.10
C PHE A 231 0.01 7.66 38.91
N ILE A 232 -1.10 7.38 38.23
CA ILE A 232 -1.03 6.82 36.87
C ILE A 232 -0.41 7.94 36.04
N GLY A 233 0.80 7.72 35.52
CA GLY A 233 1.62 8.75 34.88
C GLY A 233 0.86 9.64 33.88
N GLU A 234 1.43 10.81 33.55
CA GLU A 234 0.80 11.71 32.58
C GLU A 234 0.53 10.99 31.25
N PRO A 235 -0.61 11.22 30.58
CA PRO A 235 -0.89 10.62 29.29
C PRO A 235 0.20 10.99 28.27
N PHE A 236 0.38 10.16 27.26
CA PHE A 236 1.23 10.51 26.13
C PHE A 236 0.68 11.78 25.43
N PRO A 237 1.56 12.61 24.85
CA PRO A 237 1.11 13.68 23.99
C PRO A 237 0.17 13.15 22.90
N SER A 238 -0.88 13.91 22.58
CA SER A 238 -1.86 13.48 21.59
C SER A 238 -2.43 14.63 20.77
N MET A 239 -2.95 14.31 19.59
CA MET A 239 -3.60 15.25 18.69
C MET A 239 -5.00 14.75 18.34
N VAL A 240 -6.01 15.56 18.63
CA VAL A 240 -7.42 15.27 18.36
C VAL A 240 -7.84 16.02 17.09
N ILE A 241 -8.21 15.27 16.07
CA ILE A 241 -8.64 15.75 14.77
C ILE A 241 -10.16 15.62 14.68
N THR A 242 -10.82 16.70 14.30
CA THR A 242 -12.28 16.78 14.12
C THR A 242 -12.60 17.50 12.81
N ALA A 243 -13.86 17.47 12.37
CA ALA A 243 -14.31 18.26 11.22
C ALA A 243 -14.12 19.78 11.46
N ASP A 244 -14.29 20.23 12.70
CA ASP A 244 -14.23 21.65 13.09
C ASP A 244 -12.80 22.17 13.30
N GLY A 245 -11.83 21.28 13.53
CA GLY A 245 -10.45 21.69 13.81
C GLY A 245 -9.58 20.61 14.45
N ILE A 246 -8.45 21.06 14.98
CA ILE A 246 -7.43 20.20 15.59
C ILE A 246 -7.14 20.72 17.00
N GLY A 247 -7.25 19.84 17.99
CA GLY A 247 -6.78 20.07 19.36
C GLY A 247 -5.49 19.30 19.60
N ALA A 248 -4.55 19.86 20.37
CA ALA A 248 -3.32 19.19 20.75
C ALA A 248 -3.18 19.17 22.27
N LYS A 249 -2.64 18.08 22.82
CA LYS A 249 -2.37 17.90 24.25
C LYS A 249 -0.90 17.53 24.44
N GLY A 250 -0.22 18.28 25.30
CA GLY A 250 1.19 18.06 25.60
C GLY A 250 2.10 18.83 24.64
N SER A 251 3.25 19.26 25.17
CA SER A 251 4.16 20.21 24.53
C SER A 251 4.62 19.77 23.14
N PHE A 252 4.82 18.46 22.93
CA PHE A 252 5.17 17.93 21.62
C PHE A 252 4.04 18.11 20.60
N ALA A 253 2.83 17.60 20.89
CA ALA A 253 1.71 17.69 19.97
C ALA A 253 1.31 19.15 19.69
N GLU A 254 1.43 20.04 20.69
CA GLU A 254 1.22 21.48 20.53
C GLU A 254 2.22 22.12 19.58
N ALA A 255 3.49 21.71 19.63
CA ALA A 255 4.51 22.18 18.69
C ALA A 255 4.18 21.69 17.26
N GLN A 256 3.85 20.41 17.09
CA GLN A 256 3.45 19.84 15.81
C GLN A 256 2.24 20.57 15.20
N ALA A 257 1.23 20.89 16.01
CA ALA A 257 0.00 21.53 15.55
C ALA A 257 0.22 22.94 14.96
N ARG A 258 1.25 23.67 15.42
CA ARG A 258 1.57 25.02 14.89
C ARG A 258 2.01 25.00 13.43
N PHE A 259 2.50 23.87 12.94
CA PHE A 259 3.09 23.75 11.61
C PHE A 259 2.19 23.03 10.59
N LEU A 260 1.06 22.49 11.04
CA LEU A 260 0.04 21.91 10.14
C LEU A 260 -0.57 22.94 9.19
N PHE A 261 -0.58 24.21 9.60
CA PHE A 261 -1.00 25.36 8.80
C PHE A 261 0.17 26.34 8.70
N PRO A 262 1.05 26.18 7.70
CA PRO A 262 2.25 27.00 7.58
C PRO A 262 1.92 28.46 7.26
N ASP A 263 2.88 29.35 7.54
CA ASP A 263 2.81 30.76 7.16
C ASP A 263 2.78 30.92 5.64
N ASP A 264 1.71 31.50 5.11
CA ASP A 264 1.51 31.76 3.68
C ASP A 264 2.68 32.57 3.07
N ALA A 265 3.30 33.48 3.83
CA ALA A 265 4.44 34.25 3.34
C ALA A 265 5.65 33.35 3.03
N LYS A 266 5.96 32.41 3.91
CA LYS A 266 7.04 31.42 3.73
C LYS A 266 6.74 30.46 2.57
N VAL A 267 5.47 30.05 2.43
CA VAL A 267 5.01 29.19 1.33
C VAL A 267 5.21 29.89 -0.02
N GLN A 268 4.83 31.16 -0.12
CA GLN A 268 4.99 31.96 -1.34
C GLN A 268 6.45 32.25 -1.64
N GLU A 269 7.26 32.56 -0.63
CA GLU A 269 8.71 32.77 -0.78
C GLU A 269 9.38 31.53 -1.39
N LEU A 270 9.16 30.35 -0.78
CA LEU A 270 9.73 29.10 -1.27
C LEU A 270 9.25 28.78 -2.68
N ALA A 271 7.93 28.82 -2.95
CA ALA A 271 7.39 28.48 -4.26
C ALA A 271 7.92 29.41 -5.37
N SER A 272 8.03 30.71 -5.09
CA SER A 272 8.58 31.69 -6.04
C SER A 272 10.05 31.40 -6.34
N LEU A 273 10.83 31.12 -5.30
CA LEU A 273 12.25 30.80 -5.41
C LEU A 273 12.50 29.52 -6.22
N LEU A 274 11.74 28.45 -5.94
CA LEU A 274 11.84 27.18 -6.65
C LEU A 274 11.47 27.34 -8.12
N LYS A 275 10.41 28.09 -8.42
CA LYS A 275 9.95 28.35 -9.79
C LYS A 275 10.93 29.19 -10.59
N GLU A 276 11.44 30.29 -10.01
CA GLU A 276 12.41 31.18 -10.66
C GLU A 276 13.68 30.42 -11.06
N LYS A 277 14.18 29.57 -10.18
CA LYS A 277 15.44 28.84 -10.36
C LYS A 277 15.27 27.44 -10.97
N GLN A 278 14.04 27.05 -11.30
CA GLN A 278 13.69 25.73 -11.86
C GLN A 278 14.20 24.57 -10.98
N ILE A 279 13.91 24.64 -9.68
CA ILE A 279 14.36 23.66 -8.68
C ILE A 279 13.23 22.67 -8.38
N GLY A 280 13.50 21.38 -8.55
CA GLY A 280 12.65 20.31 -8.03
C GLY A 280 12.99 19.99 -6.57
N VAL A 281 11.99 19.59 -5.78
CA VAL A 281 12.18 19.19 -4.39
C VAL A 281 11.65 17.78 -4.20
N VAL A 282 12.52 16.87 -3.73
CA VAL A 282 12.11 15.55 -3.27
C VAL A 282 12.40 15.44 -1.78
N ALA A 283 11.42 15.02 -0.99
CA ALA A 283 11.51 14.99 0.46
C ALA A 283 11.00 13.67 1.04
N HIS A 284 11.60 13.22 2.13
CA HIS A 284 11.11 12.06 2.88
C HIS A 284 9.89 12.41 3.74
N PHE A 285 9.07 11.42 4.12
CA PHE A 285 7.96 11.62 5.07
C PHE A 285 8.38 12.07 6.47
N TYR A 286 9.65 11.88 6.84
CA TYR A 286 10.15 12.06 8.21
C TYR A 286 10.76 13.44 8.45
N MET A 287 10.45 14.40 7.58
CA MET A 287 10.92 15.76 7.76
C MET A 287 10.29 16.45 8.96
N ASP A 288 10.99 17.50 9.41
CA ASP A 288 10.45 18.41 10.39
C ASP A 288 9.05 18.91 9.95
N PRO A 289 8.07 19.01 10.87
CA PRO A 289 6.71 19.40 10.54
C PRO A 289 6.60 20.77 9.89
N GLU A 290 7.47 21.73 10.25
CA GLU A 290 7.51 23.05 9.60
C GLU A 290 7.82 22.89 8.11
N VAL A 291 8.85 22.11 7.81
CA VAL A 291 9.28 21.83 6.44
C VAL A 291 8.19 21.08 5.68
N GLN A 292 7.61 20.04 6.28
CA GLN A 292 6.59 19.22 5.66
C GLN A 292 5.31 20.02 5.37
N GLY A 293 4.86 20.84 6.31
CA GLY A 293 3.70 21.73 6.14
C GLY A 293 3.92 22.74 5.01
N VAL A 294 5.08 23.42 5.00
CA VAL A 294 5.44 24.39 3.95
C VAL A 294 5.55 23.72 2.59
N LEU A 295 6.22 22.56 2.47
CA LEU A 295 6.35 21.84 1.19
C LEU A 295 5.00 21.37 0.66
N THR A 296 4.14 20.82 1.52
CA THR A 296 2.79 20.36 1.14
C THR A 296 1.94 21.52 0.60
N SER A 297 2.06 22.69 1.22
CA SER A 297 1.34 23.89 0.77
C SER A 297 1.94 24.49 -0.50
N ALA A 298 3.27 24.52 -0.61
CA ALA A 298 4.00 25.03 -1.77
C ALA A 298 3.80 24.16 -3.02
N GLN A 299 3.53 22.86 -2.87
CA GLN A 299 3.25 21.94 -3.97
C GLN A 299 2.07 22.40 -4.84
N LYS A 300 1.09 23.11 -4.25
CA LYS A 300 -0.06 23.68 -4.97
C LYS A 300 0.33 24.82 -5.91
N LEU A 301 1.47 25.47 -5.65
CA LEU A 301 1.99 26.62 -6.42
C LEU A 301 3.11 26.19 -7.37
N TRP A 302 3.84 25.14 -7.02
CA TRP A 302 4.94 24.58 -7.80
C TRP A 302 4.82 23.04 -7.84
N PRO A 303 4.47 22.45 -9.01
CA PRO A 303 4.13 21.03 -9.11
C PRO A 303 5.34 20.09 -8.97
N HIS A 304 6.57 20.62 -9.01
CA HIS A 304 7.81 19.84 -8.89
C HIS A 304 8.28 19.70 -7.43
N ILE A 305 7.34 19.47 -6.51
CA ILE A 305 7.60 19.11 -5.12
C ILE A 305 6.97 17.74 -4.90
N HIS A 306 7.72 16.78 -4.33
CA HIS A 306 7.21 15.45 -4.04
C HIS A 306 7.69 14.96 -2.67
N ILE A 307 6.76 14.59 -1.81
CA ILE A 307 7.01 14.03 -0.47
C ILE A 307 6.65 12.56 -0.51
N SER A 308 7.63 11.67 -0.28
CA SER A 308 7.43 10.22 -0.44
C SER A 308 8.46 9.40 0.33
N ASP A 309 8.35 8.07 0.25
CA ASP A 309 9.44 7.17 0.65
C ASP A 309 10.66 7.30 -0.29
N SER A 310 11.83 6.89 0.20
CA SER A 310 13.14 7.04 -0.47
C SER A 310 13.22 6.51 -1.91
N LEU A 311 12.44 5.49 -2.26
CA LEU A 311 12.44 4.91 -3.61
C LEU A 311 11.75 5.80 -4.65
N VAL A 312 10.63 6.40 -4.26
CA VAL A 312 9.78 7.22 -5.14
C VAL A 312 10.44 8.58 -5.40
N MET A 313 11.29 9.04 -4.46
CA MET A 313 12.07 10.27 -4.59
C MET A 313 12.94 10.26 -5.85
N ALA A 314 13.62 9.15 -6.16
CA ALA A 314 14.50 9.06 -7.34
C ALA A 314 13.72 9.14 -8.66
N ASP A 315 12.60 8.45 -8.78
CA ASP A 315 11.78 8.45 -9.99
C ASP A 315 11.09 9.80 -10.21
N SER A 316 10.69 10.45 -9.11
CA SER A 316 10.15 11.81 -9.11
C SER A 316 11.19 12.81 -9.58
N ALA A 317 12.44 12.69 -9.13
CA ALA A 317 13.54 13.54 -9.57
C ALA A 317 13.80 13.40 -11.08
N VAL A 318 13.77 12.18 -11.64
CA VAL A 318 13.87 11.96 -13.09
C VAL A 318 12.72 12.63 -13.84
N SER A 319 11.50 12.54 -13.31
CA SER A 319 10.32 13.19 -13.91
C SER A 319 10.43 14.71 -13.87
N MET A 320 10.93 15.28 -12.77
CA MET A 320 11.21 16.71 -12.63
C MET A 320 12.30 17.19 -13.60
N ALA A 321 13.36 16.40 -13.79
CA ALA A 321 14.41 16.68 -14.76
C ALA A 321 13.86 16.70 -16.20
N LYS A 322 13.05 15.70 -16.57
CA LYS A 322 12.33 15.66 -17.86
C LYS A 322 11.42 16.87 -18.08
N ALA A 323 10.81 17.38 -17.01
CA ALA A 323 9.98 18.59 -17.04
C ALA A 323 10.78 19.90 -17.06
N GLY A 324 12.12 19.84 -17.08
CA GLY A 324 12.99 21.01 -17.24
C GLY A 324 13.54 21.60 -15.92
N CYS A 325 13.44 20.88 -14.81
CA CYS A 325 14.14 21.28 -13.57
C CYS A 325 15.66 21.16 -13.75
N LYS A 326 16.40 22.21 -13.42
CA LYS A 326 17.88 22.26 -13.53
C LYS A 326 18.58 21.75 -12.29
N PHE A 327 17.90 21.79 -11.15
CA PHE A 327 18.43 21.39 -9.86
C PHE A 327 17.38 20.56 -9.13
N ILE A 328 17.83 19.59 -8.36
CA ILE A 328 17.02 18.78 -7.46
C ILE A 328 17.57 18.99 -6.05
N THR A 329 16.70 19.37 -5.14
CA THR A 329 16.99 19.42 -3.71
C THR A 329 16.40 18.21 -3.04
N VAL A 330 17.18 17.55 -2.20
CA VAL A 330 16.82 16.32 -1.51
C VAL A 330 16.77 16.61 -0.01
N LEU A 331 15.58 16.46 0.57
CA LEU A 331 15.37 16.51 2.02
C LEU A 331 15.29 15.09 2.55
N GLY A 332 16.37 14.66 3.19
CA GLY A 332 16.54 13.29 3.66
C GLY A 332 17.93 13.09 4.23
N VAL A 333 18.41 11.85 4.21
CA VAL A 333 19.78 11.48 4.62
C VAL A 333 20.67 11.26 3.38
N ASP A 334 21.97 11.14 3.58
CA ASP A 334 22.95 11.17 2.48
C ASP A 334 22.71 10.08 1.43
N PHE A 335 22.47 8.83 1.85
CA PHE A 335 22.23 7.73 0.92
C PHE A 335 21.00 7.94 0.02
N MET A 336 20.01 8.73 0.46
CA MET A 336 18.83 9.06 -0.36
C MET A 336 19.20 10.04 -1.47
N SER A 337 20.03 11.04 -1.14
CA SER A 337 20.55 12.03 -2.09
C SER A 337 21.47 11.38 -3.12
N GLU A 338 22.31 10.47 -2.64
CA GLU A 338 23.17 9.60 -3.45
C GLU A 338 22.39 8.73 -4.43
N ASN A 339 21.31 8.08 -3.96
CA ASN A 339 20.44 7.28 -4.82
C ASN A 339 19.77 8.13 -5.91
N VAL A 340 19.24 9.31 -5.54
CA VAL A 340 18.66 10.26 -6.51
C VAL A 340 19.69 10.65 -7.59
N ARG A 341 20.94 10.95 -7.18
CA ARG A 341 22.02 11.26 -8.12
C ARG A 341 22.34 10.10 -9.06
N ALA A 342 22.52 8.89 -8.52
CA ALA A 342 22.85 7.71 -9.32
C ALA A 342 21.77 7.39 -10.37
N ILE A 343 20.49 7.47 -9.98
CA ILE A 343 19.37 7.20 -10.89
C ILE A 343 19.22 8.29 -11.96
N LEU A 344 19.43 9.57 -11.62
CA LEU A 344 19.46 10.65 -12.61
C LEU A 344 20.59 10.48 -13.63
N ASP A 345 21.78 10.04 -13.19
CA ASP A 345 22.90 9.75 -14.09
C ASP A 345 22.56 8.61 -15.06
N GLN A 346 21.98 7.51 -14.55
CA GLN A 346 21.53 6.39 -15.38
C GLN A 346 20.40 6.77 -16.34
N ALA A 347 19.52 7.69 -15.95
CA ALA A 347 18.43 8.19 -16.78
C ALA A 347 18.88 9.22 -17.85
N GLY A 348 20.17 9.55 -17.91
CA GLY A 348 20.72 10.45 -18.92
C GLY A 348 20.64 11.94 -18.57
N PHE A 349 20.55 12.29 -17.28
CA PHE A 349 20.52 13.68 -16.78
C PHE A 349 21.75 14.04 -15.90
N PRO A 350 23.00 13.86 -16.38
CA PRO A 350 24.21 14.16 -15.62
C PRO A 350 24.44 15.66 -15.37
N GLU A 351 23.73 16.54 -16.07
CA GLU A 351 23.83 18.00 -15.96
C GLU A 351 22.97 18.61 -14.87
N VAL A 352 21.92 17.91 -14.42
CA VAL A 352 21.03 18.37 -13.35
C VAL A 352 21.80 18.33 -12.03
N GLY A 353 21.85 19.43 -11.26
CA GLY A 353 22.54 19.43 -9.96
C GLY A 353 21.69 18.78 -8.87
N VAL A 354 22.27 17.97 -7.97
CA VAL A 354 21.56 17.35 -6.83
C VAL A 354 22.17 17.85 -5.54
N TYR A 355 21.35 18.44 -4.65
CA TYR A 355 21.81 19.09 -3.43
C TYR A 355 21.07 18.59 -2.19
N ARG A 356 21.82 18.31 -1.13
CA ARG A 356 21.33 18.04 0.24
C ARG A 356 21.28 19.33 1.07
N MET A 357 20.62 19.28 2.22
CA MET A 357 20.34 20.47 3.05
C MET A 357 21.40 20.76 4.13
N SER A 358 22.53 20.07 4.08
CA SER A 358 23.63 20.19 5.03
C SER A 358 24.98 20.12 4.32
N ASP A 359 25.98 20.86 4.79
CA ASP A 359 27.38 20.71 4.39
C ASP A 359 28.08 19.57 5.15
N GLU A 360 27.56 19.20 6.32
CA GLU A 360 27.93 18.00 7.07
C GLU A 360 27.18 16.76 6.57
N LEU A 361 27.77 15.57 6.76
CA LEU A 361 27.12 14.29 6.43
C LEU A 361 25.86 14.09 7.29
N ILE A 362 24.74 13.80 6.64
CA ILE A 362 23.49 13.42 7.32
C ILE A 362 23.44 11.89 7.39
N GLY A 363 23.81 11.35 8.54
CA GLY A 363 23.93 9.91 8.79
C GLY A 363 22.59 9.16 8.98
N CYS A 364 22.71 7.86 9.27
CA CYS A 364 21.60 6.99 9.64
C CYS A 364 22.14 5.80 10.44
N SER A 365 21.59 5.54 11.63
CA SER A 365 22.10 4.50 12.53
C SER A 365 22.13 3.10 11.90
N LEU A 366 21.14 2.79 11.04
CA LEU A 366 21.10 1.53 10.30
C LEU A 366 22.16 1.46 9.18
N ALA A 367 22.40 2.57 8.47
CA ALA A 367 23.44 2.62 7.44
C ALA A 367 24.84 2.47 8.06
N ASP A 368 25.05 3.07 9.24
CA ASP A 368 26.29 2.94 10.01
C ASP A 368 26.49 1.49 10.48
N ALA A 369 25.43 0.84 11.01
CA ALA A 369 25.48 -0.57 11.40
C ALA A 369 25.83 -1.48 10.21
N ALA A 370 25.25 -1.24 9.04
CA ALA A 370 25.52 -2.00 7.81
C ALA A 370 26.92 -1.75 7.23
N SER A 371 27.59 -0.67 7.65
CA SER A 371 28.96 -0.34 7.25
C SER A 371 30.00 -0.86 8.26
N SER A 372 29.55 -1.50 9.35
CA SER A 372 30.43 -2.02 10.39
C SER A 372 31.21 -3.26 9.94
N PRO A 373 32.41 -3.52 10.50
CA PRO A 373 33.12 -4.77 10.27
C PRO A 373 32.29 -6.01 10.64
N ALA A 374 31.48 -5.93 11.68
CA ALA A 374 30.59 -7.01 12.11
C ALA A 374 29.57 -7.40 11.02
N TYR A 375 29.05 -6.41 10.28
CA TYR A 375 28.14 -6.67 9.15
C TYR A 375 28.85 -7.40 8.00
N MET A 376 30.11 -7.04 7.72
CA MET A 376 30.90 -7.71 6.69
C MET A 376 31.28 -9.16 7.09
N ASP A 377 31.55 -9.41 8.37
CA ASP A 377 31.75 -10.77 8.89
C ASP A 377 30.47 -11.61 8.79
N TYR A 378 29.32 -11.01 9.09
CA TYR A 378 28.00 -11.62 8.89
C TYR A 378 27.76 -12.01 7.42
N LEU A 379 28.05 -11.12 6.47
CA LEU A 379 27.94 -11.40 5.03
C LEU A 379 28.96 -12.45 4.54
N SER A 380 30.14 -12.50 5.16
CA SER A 380 31.13 -13.54 4.87
C SER A 380 30.55 -14.93 5.21
N GLY A 381 29.83 -15.05 6.32
CA GLY A 381 29.05 -16.26 6.65
C GLY A 381 28.02 -16.62 5.57
N ALA A 382 27.28 -15.63 5.07
CA ALA A 382 26.32 -15.81 3.97
C ALA A 382 26.98 -16.33 2.68
N SER A 383 28.16 -15.83 2.33
CA SER A 383 28.89 -16.25 1.12
C SER A 383 29.30 -17.72 1.13
N THR A 384 29.49 -18.30 2.32
CA THR A 384 29.86 -19.72 2.48
C THR A 384 28.66 -20.67 2.52
N SER A 385 27.43 -20.13 2.60
CA SER A 385 26.19 -20.88 2.84
C SER A 385 25.33 -21.03 1.57
N SER A 386 25.92 -21.52 0.47
CA SER A 386 25.24 -21.60 -0.84
C SER A 386 24.16 -22.70 -0.90
N PRO A 387 22.98 -22.47 -1.52
CA PRO A 387 22.56 -21.20 -2.13
C PRO A 387 22.16 -20.17 -1.07
N SER A 388 22.65 -18.94 -1.18
CA SER A 388 22.35 -17.84 -0.26
C SER A 388 21.86 -16.60 -0.99
N LEU A 389 20.97 -15.86 -0.34
CA LEU A 389 20.47 -14.55 -0.77
C LEU A 389 20.58 -13.59 0.40
N HIS A 390 21.21 -12.45 0.17
CA HIS A 390 21.21 -11.35 1.11
C HIS A 390 20.04 -10.40 0.78
N VAL A 391 19.18 -10.17 1.77
CA VAL A 391 18.04 -9.24 1.68
C VAL A 391 18.39 -8.01 2.50
N VAL A 392 18.79 -6.94 1.82
CA VAL A 392 19.27 -5.71 2.47
C VAL A 392 18.15 -4.68 2.59
N TYR A 393 18.00 -4.05 3.75
CA TYR A 393 17.03 -2.99 3.92
C TYR A 393 17.45 -1.71 3.19
N ILE A 394 16.49 -0.95 2.66
CA ILE A 394 16.72 0.25 1.85
C ILE A 394 17.56 1.30 2.59
N ASN A 395 17.38 1.40 3.92
CA ASN A 395 18.08 2.32 4.83
C ASN A 395 19.55 1.92 5.07
N THR A 396 20.30 1.80 3.97
CA THR A 396 21.72 1.45 3.92
C THR A 396 22.40 2.24 2.81
N SER A 397 23.71 2.47 2.90
CA SER A 397 24.46 3.19 1.88
C SER A 397 24.50 2.44 0.54
N LEU A 398 24.72 3.15 -0.56
CA LEU A 398 24.89 2.53 -1.87
C LEU A 398 26.19 1.70 -1.94
N GLU A 399 27.22 2.15 -1.21
CA GLU A 399 28.49 1.44 -1.04
C GLU A 399 28.29 0.08 -0.38
N THR A 400 27.56 0.01 0.74
CA THR A 400 27.25 -1.26 1.40
C THR A 400 26.50 -2.19 0.47
N LYS A 401 25.52 -1.69 -0.29
CA LYS A 401 24.78 -2.50 -1.27
C LYS A 401 25.72 -3.07 -2.34
N ALA A 402 26.63 -2.26 -2.88
CA ALA A 402 27.60 -2.68 -3.88
C ALA A 402 28.55 -3.76 -3.35
N HIS A 403 29.15 -3.54 -2.16
CA HIS A 403 30.04 -4.51 -1.52
C HIS A 403 29.33 -5.82 -1.18
N SER A 404 28.10 -5.72 -0.68
CA SER A 404 27.27 -6.90 -0.39
C SER A 404 26.98 -7.70 -1.66
N HIS A 405 26.57 -7.03 -2.75
CA HIS A 405 26.20 -7.68 -4.00
C HIS A 405 27.37 -8.41 -4.67
N GLU A 406 28.60 -7.91 -4.51
CA GLU A 406 29.79 -8.59 -5.01
C GLU A 406 30.17 -9.85 -4.22
N LEU A 407 29.75 -9.95 -2.96
CA LEU A 407 30.02 -11.08 -2.08
C LEU A 407 28.92 -12.14 -2.16
N VAL A 408 27.66 -11.72 -2.13
CA VAL A 408 26.48 -12.58 -2.09
C VAL A 408 25.39 -11.96 -2.97
N PRO A 409 24.64 -12.75 -3.77
CA PRO A 409 23.46 -12.24 -4.46
C PRO A 409 22.60 -11.42 -3.50
N THR A 410 22.41 -10.15 -3.82
CA THR A 410 21.76 -9.19 -2.93
C THR A 410 20.53 -8.57 -3.60
N ILE A 411 19.43 -8.52 -2.87
CA ILE A 411 18.20 -7.81 -3.23
C ILE A 411 17.86 -6.80 -2.14
N THR A 412 17.45 -5.60 -2.53
CA THR A 412 16.98 -4.59 -1.57
C THR A 412 15.55 -4.88 -1.13
N CYS A 413 15.15 -4.42 0.06
CA CYS A 413 13.77 -4.43 0.51
C CYS A 413 13.44 -3.13 1.27
N THR A 414 12.16 -2.91 1.50
CA THR A 414 11.57 -1.88 2.36
C THR A 414 10.74 -2.58 3.44
N SER A 415 10.26 -1.84 4.44
CA SER A 415 9.35 -2.40 5.45
C SER A 415 8.01 -2.87 4.85
N SER A 416 7.62 -2.36 3.68
CA SER A 416 6.38 -2.73 2.98
C SER A 416 6.48 -4.08 2.24
N ASN A 417 7.67 -4.47 1.78
CA ASN A 417 7.84 -5.64 0.91
C ASN A 417 8.80 -6.71 1.44
N VAL A 418 9.44 -6.53 2.60
CA VAL A 418 10.40 -7.52 3.12
C VAL A 418 9.79 -8.92 3.29
N VAL A 419 8.59 -9.03 3.85
CA VAL A 419 7.88 -10.31 4.03
C VAL A 419 7.60 -11.00 2.69
N PRO A 420 6.94 -10.35 1.70
CA PRO A 420 6.75 -10.96 0.39
C PRO A 420 8.06 -11.29 -0.32
N THR A 421 9.09 -10.46 -0.20
CA THR A 421 10.43 -10.72 -0.77
C THR A 421 11.03 -12.01 -0.23
N ILE A 422 10.96 -12.23 1.07
CA ILE A 422 11.54 -13.44 1.69
C ILE A 422 10.74 -14.69 1.30
N LEU A 423 9.40 -14.64 1.37
CA LEU A 423 8.55 -15.78 1.02
C LEU A 423 8.76 -16.20 -0.43
N GLN A 424 8.63 -15.27 -1.37
CA GLN A 424 8.78 -15.59 -2.79
C GLN A 424 10.19 -16.11 -3.11
N ALA A 425 11.24 -15.64 -2.43
CA ALA A 425 12.60 -16.15 -2.63
C ALA A 425 12.74 -17.62 -2.21
N PHE A 426 12.06 -18.02 -1.12
CA PHE A 426 11.99 -19.42 -0.70
C PHE A 426 11.10 -20.27 -1.60
N ALA A 427 10.05 -19.70 -2.19
CA ALA A 427 9.20 -20.39 -3.17
C ALA A 427 9.99 -20.73 -4.45
N GLU A 428 10.76 -19.78 -4.96
CA GLU A 428 11.60 -19.94 -6.17
C GLU A 428 12.80 -20.86 -5.93
N VAL A 429 13.45 -20.73 -4.77
CA VAL A 429 14.63 -21.51 -4.41
C VAL A 429 14.38 -22.24 -3.08
N PRO A 430 13.78 -23.45 -3.11
CA PRO A 430 13.39 -24.17 -1.88
C PRO A 430 14.52 -24.50 -0.91
N LYS A 431 15.79 -24.44 -1.36
CA LYS A 431 17.00 -24.71 -0.56
C LYS A 431 17.76 -23.45 -0.09
N LEU A 432 17.20 -22.26 -0.32
CA LEU A 432 17.85 -20.98 -0.06
C LEU A 432 18.16 -20.75 1.42
N ASN A 433 19.28 -20.09 1.71
CA ASN A 433 19.54 -19.44 2.99
C ASN A 433 19.38 -17.93 2.81
N VAL A 434 18.45 -17.32 3.54
CA VAL A 434 18.20 -15.88 3.49
C VAL A 434 18.92 -15.21 4.64
N TRP A 435 19.66 -14.14 4.32
CA TRP A 435 20.42 -13.34 5.28
C TRP A 435 19.88 -11.91 5.23
N TYR A 436 19.15 -11.50 6.27
CA TYR A 436 18.49 -10.19 6.33
C TYR A 436 19.28 -9.20 7.20
N GLY A 437 19.34 -7.92 6.80
CA GLY A 437 19.94 -6.87 7.61
C GLY A 437 19.75 -5.46 7.05
N PRO A 438 20.16 -4.42 7.79
CA PRO A 438 20.87 -4.47 9.06
C PRO A 438 19.96 -4.41 10.29
N ASP A 439 18.65 -4.22 10.15
CA ASP A 439 17.78 -3.99 11.30
C ASP A 439 17.49 -5.27 12.09
N SER A 440 17.97 -5.34 13.32
CA SER A 440 17.85 -6.51 14.18
C SER A 440 16.43 -6.72 14.70
N TYR A 441 15.69 -5.65 14.95
CA TYR A 441 14.29 -5.76 15.39
C TYR A 441 13.41 -6.24 14.26
N MET A 442 13.53 -5.64 13.07
CA MET A 442 12.78 -6.09 11.90
C MET A 442 13.12 -7.54 11.56
N GLY A 443 14.39 -7.94 11.66
CA GLY A 443 14.82 -9.33 11.46
C GLY A 443 14.16 -10.31 12.44
N ALA A 444 14.21 -10.00 13.74
CA ALA A 444 13.57 -10.79 14.78
C ALA A 444 12.04 -10.84 14.63
N ASN A 445 11.42 -9.71 14.29
CA ASN A 445 9.97 -9.58 14.10
C ASN A 445 9.47 -10.36 12.87
N ILE A 446 10.26 -10.45 11.80
CA ILE A 446 9.96 -11.32 10.64
C ILE A 446 9.99 -12.80 11.07
N VAL A 447 10.98 -13.20 11.88
CA VAL A 447 11.07 -14.57 12.42
C VAL A 447 9.84 -14.88 13.28
N GLU A 448 9.48 -13.99 14.21
CA GLU A 448 8.27 -14.13 15.05
C GLU A 448 7.00 -14.21 14.19
N LEU A 449 6.84 -13.35 13.19
CA LEU A 449 5.72 -13.38 12.26
C LEU A 449 5.62 -14.74 11.56
N PHE A 450 6.74 -15.28 11.08
CA PHE A 450 6.78 -16.58 10.41
C PHE A 450 6.53 -17.73 11.38
N GLN A 451 6.97 -17.62 12.63
CA GLN A 451 6.62 -18.58 13.68
C GLN A 451 5.11 -18.58 13.94
N GLN A 452 4.46 -17.42 14.01
CA GLN A 452 3.00 -17.32 14.13
C GLN A 452 2.28 -17.89 12.91
N MET A 453 2.82 -17.70 11.70
CA MET A 453 2.29 -18.34 10.49
C MET A 453 2.31 -19.88 10.58
N THR A 454 3.18 -20.49 11.39
CA THR A 454 3.14 -21.96 11.59
C THR A 454 1.93 -22.45 12.39
N LEU A 455 1.20 -21.54 13.05
CA LEU A 455 -0.04 -21.82 13.77
C LEU A 455 -1.28 -21.61 12.88
N MET A 456 -1.14 -20.89 11.76
CA MET A 456 -2.21 -20.63 10.80
C MET A 456 -2.54 -21.90 9.98
N THR A 457 -3.74 -21.94 9.40
CA THR A 457 -4.16 -22.95 8.42
C THR A 457 -3.43 -22.74 7.08
N ASP A 458 -3.31 -23.80 6.28
CA ASP A 458 -2.66 -23.69 4.96
C ASP A 458 -3.41 -22.71 4.04
N GLU A 459 -4.74 -22.63 4.15
CA GLU A 459 -5.56 -21.67 3.41
C GLU A 459 -5.28 -20.21 3.81
N GLU A 460 -5.00 -19.95 5.09
CA GLU A 460 -4.65 -18.61 5.56
C GLU A 460 -3.23 -18.21 5.14
N ILE A 461 -2.30 -19.16 5.12
CA ILE A 461 -0.93 -18.94 4.62
C ILE A 461 -0.95 -18.68 3.12
N ALA A 462 -1.76 -19.45 2.36
CA ALA A 462 -1.92 -19.26 0.92
C ALA A 462 -2.45 -17.86 0.55
N LYS A 463 -3.28 -17.25 1.41
CA LYS A 463 -3.72 -15.85 1.24
C LYS A 463 -2.59 -14.83 1.41
N ILE A 464 -1.56 -15.16 2.19
CA ILE A 464 -0.36 -14.32 2.34
C ILE A 464 0.58 -14.56 1.15
N HIS A 465 0.78 -15.83 0.79
CA HIS A 465 1.57 -16.25 -0.35
C HIS A 465 1.14 -17.64 -0.86
N PRO A 466 0.71 -17.79 -2.13
CA PRO A 466 0.04 -19.00 -2.62
C PRO A 466 0.92 -20.26 -2.60
N ASP A 467 2.23 -20.11 -2.83
CA ASP A 467 3.18 -21.24 -2.82
C ASP A 467 3.65 -21.69 -1.43
N HIS A 468 3.11 -21.10 -0.36
CA HIS A 468 3.46 -21.46 1.01
C HIS A 468 2.37 -22.22 1.74
N SER A 469 2.81 -23.13 2.60
CA SER A 469 2.01 -23.92 3.54
C SER A 469 2.69 -23.89 4.90
N ARG A 470 2.00 -24.36 5.93
CA ARG A 470 2.55 -24.48 7.29
C ARG A 470 3.87 -25.24 7.30
N ASN A 471 3.98 -26.28 6.47
CA ASN A 471 5.19 -27.09 6.37
C ASN A 471 6.33 -26.34 5.67
N SER A 472 6.06 -25.57 4.62
CA SER A 472 7.11 -24.80 3.95
C SER A 472 7.61 -23.63 4.82
N ILE A 473 6.72 -22.99 5.60
CA ILE A 473 7.12 -21.98 6.60
C ILE A 473 7.99 -22.60 7.70
N LYS A 474 7.63 -23.78 8.22
CA LYS A 474 8.48 -24.51 9.19
C LYS A 474 9.85 -24.86 8.61
N ALA A 475 9.91 -25.20 7.33
CA ALA A 475 11.16 -25.56 6.65
C ALA A 475 12.06 -24.35 6.34
N LEU A 476 11.50 -23.15 6.16
CA LEU A 476 12.29 -21.95 5.87
C LEU A 476 12.87 -21.30 7.13
N LEU A 477 12.17 -21.37 8.28
CA LEU A 477 12.57 -20.72 9.54
C LEU A 477 14.05 -20.99 9.95
N PRO A 478 14.58 -22.23 9.92
CA PRO A 478 15.98 -22.48 10.28
C PRO A 478 17.02 -21.87 9.33
N ARG A 479 16.59 -21.39 8.16
CA ARG A 479 17.44 -20.83 7.09
C ARG A 479 17.21 -19.33 6.89
N LEU A 480 16.41 -18.71 7.76
CA LEU A 480 16.26 -17.28 7.82
C LEU A 480 17.20 -16.75 8.92
N HIS A 481 18.31 -16.18 8.47
CA HIS A 481 19.30 -15.53 9.32
C HIS A 481 19.07 -14.02 9.28
N TYR A 482 19.34 -13.32 10.38
CA TYR A 482 19.29 -11.87 10.42
C TYR A 482 20.45 -11.30 11.24
N PHE A 483 20.85 -10.08 10.94
CA PHE A 483 21.91 -9.36 11.65
C PHE A 483 21.44 -8.88 13.03
N GLN A 484 22.29 -9.00 14.07
CA GLN A 484 21.89 -8.79 15.47
C GLN A 484 22.41 -7.49 16.11
N ASP A 485 23.26 -6.72 15.41
CA ASP A 485 23.90 -5.51 15.95
C ASP A 485 23.50 -4.22 15.22
N GLY A 486 22.28 -4.15 14.66
CA GLY A 486 21.80 -2.95 13.97
C GLY A 486 20.42 -2.52 14.45
N THR A 487 20.29 -1.28 14.90
CA THR A 487 19.00 -0.76 15.39
C THR A 487 18.71 0.64 14.85
N CYS A 488 17.45 0.88 14.56
CA CYS A 488 16.94 2.23 14.34
C CYS A 488 16.79 2.93 15.70
N ILE A 489 17.54 4.01 15.93
CA ILE A 489 17.49 4.75 17.21
C ILE A 489 16.09 5.31 17.52
N VAL A 490 15.29 5.59 16.49
CA VAL A 490 13.93 6.12 16.64
C VAL A 490 12.99 5.03 17.13
N HIS A 491 13.00 3.88 16.46
CA HIS A 491 12.10 2.78 16.83
C HIS A 491 12.53 2.06 18.11
N HIS A 492 13.81 2.12 18.47
CA HIS A 492 14.30 1.61 19.76
C HIS A 492 13.57 2.21 20.97
N LEU A 493 13.05 3.43 20.84
CA LEU A 493 12.33 4.13 21.92
C LEU A 493 10.99 3.47 22.29
N PHE A 494 10.46 2.54 21.49
CA PHE A 494 9.22 1.81 21.79
C PHE A 494 9.48 0.55 22.63
N GLY A 495 10.42 0.61 23.57
CA GLY A 495 10.75 -0.49 24.46
C GLY A 495 9.77 -0.69 25.62
N HIS A 496 10.19 -1.48 26.60
CA HIS A 496 9.37 -1.95 27.73
C HIS A 496 8.57 -0.86 28.46
N GLU A 497 9.19 0.28 28.79
CA GLU A 497 8.50 1.38 29.51
C GLU A 497 7.28 1.90 28.72
N VAL A 498 7.45 2.08 27.41
CA VAL A 498 6.37 2.54 26.53
C VAL A 498 5.26 1.51 26.47
N VAL A 499 5.61 0.23 26.29
CA VAL A 499 4.65 -0.88 26.20
C VAL A 499 3.85 -1.06 27.48
N GLU A 500 4.48 -0.96 28.65
CA GLU A 500 3.82 -1.02 29.96
C GLU A 500 2.79 0.10 30.10
N LYS A 501 3.17 1.34 29.75
CA LYS A 501 2.25 2.49 29.78
C LYS A 501 1.10 2.37 28.77
N ILE A 502 1.34 1.80 27.58
CA ILE A 502 0.27 1.50 26.62
C ILE A 502 -0.72 0.50 27.22
N ASN A 503 -0.24 -0.57 27.87
CA ASN A 503 -1.10 -1.56 28.51
C ASN A 503 -1.93 -1.01 29.68
N ASP A 504 -1.41 0.00 30.37
CA ASP A 504 -2.12 0.60 31.50
C ASP A 504 -3.13 1.68 31.09
N MET A 505 -2.79 2.50 30.09
CA MET A 505 -3.59 3.68 29.76
C MET A 505 -4.34 3.59 28.42
N TYR A 506 -3.89 2.74 27.49
CA TYR A 506 -4.32 2.71 26.09
C TYR A 506 -4.67 1.29 25.59
N CYS A 507 -5.00 0.36 26.49
CA CYS A 507 -5.29 -1.04 26.13
C CYS A 507 -6.57 -1.25 25.29
N ASP A 508 -7.45 -0.24 25.26
CA ASP A 508 -8.68 -0.15 24.45
C ASP A 508 -8.51 0.74 23.20
N ALA A 509 -7.30 1.28 22.95
CA ALA A 509 -6.98 2.05 21.76
C ALA A 509 -6.60 1.16 20.58
N PHE A 510 -6.70 1.70 19.37
CA PHE A 510 -6.13 1.06 18.20
C PHE A 510 -4.61 1.13 18.25
N LEU A 511 -3.93 -0.01 18.17
CA LEU A 511 -2.47 -0.07 18.25
C LEU A 511 -1.85 -0.25 16.87
N THR A 512 -0.90 0.62 16.54
CA THR A 512 -0.15 0.56 15.29
C THR A 512 1.32 0.35 15.61
N ALA A 513 2.04 -0.44 14.81
CA ALA A 513 3.48 -0.62 14.98
C ALA A 513 4.21 -0.79 13.64
N HIS A 514 5.39 -0.18 13.54
CA HIS A 514 6.32 -0.43 12.44
C HIS A 514 7.08 -1.73 12.64
N PHE A 515 7.60 -2.35 11.57
CA PHE A 515 8.42 -3.57 11.69
C PHE A 515 9.73 -3.36 12.47
N GLU A 516 10.23 -2.13 12.56
CA GLU A 516 11.50 -1.77 13.21
C GLU A 516 11.39 -1.63 14.75
N VAL A 517 10.18 -1.75 15.34
CA VAL A 517 10.01 -1.60 16.79
C VAL A 517 10.53 -2.82 17.57
N PRO A 518 10.93 -2.66 18.85
CA PRO A 518 11.25 -3.77 19.74
C PRO A 518 10.17 -4.84 19.81
N GLY A 519 10.59 -6.08 20.08
CA GLY A 519 9.73 -7.25 20.08
C GLY A 519 8.53 -7.14 21.01
N GLU A 520 8.66 -6.45 22.15
CA GLU A 520 7.52 -6.18 23.04
C GLU A 520 6.41 -5.34 22.39
N MET A 521 6.75 -4.26 21.69
CA MET A 521 5.77 -3.40 21.00
C MET A 521 5.18 -4.11 19.78
N PHE A 522 6.02 -4.85 19.04
CA PHE A 522 5.57 -5.68 17.92
C PHE A 522 4.53 -6.72 18.40
N SER A 523 4.83 -7.42 19.50
CA SER A 523 3.95 -8.45 20.06
C SER A 523 2.62 -7.86 20.52
N LEU A 524 2.66 -6.71 21.20
CA LEU A 524 1.47 -6.00 21.65
C LEU A 524 0.57 -5.58 20.47
N ALA A 525 1.16 -5.03 19.40
CA ALA A 525 0.41 -4.62 18.21
C ALA A 525 -0.11 -5.82 17.39
N MET A 526 0.64 -6.94 17.32
CA MET A 526 0.18 -8.19 16.71
C MET A 526 -1.00 -8.78 17.47
N GLU A 527 -0.98 -8.71 18.80
CA GLU A 527 -2.11 -9.11 19.64
C GLU A 527 -3.34 -8.24 19.39
N ALA A 528 -3.17 -6.91 19.33
CA ALA A 528 -4.24 -5.99 18.95
C ALA A 528 -4.78 -6.29 17.54
N LYS A 529 -3.90 -6.60 16.58
CA LYS A 529 -4.27 -6.98 15.20
C LYS A 529 -5.16 -8.23 15.15
N ARG A 530 -4.86 -9.27 15.94
CA ARG A 530 -5.73 -10.47 16.06
C ARG A 530 -7.13 -10.15 16.56
N ARG A 531 -7.28 -9.06 17.31
CA ARG A 531 -8.57 -8.57 17.83
C ARG A 531 -9.27 -7.58 16.88
N GLY A 532 -8.70 -7.29 15.72
CA GLY A 532 -9.17 -6.24 14.80
C GLY A 532 -8.87 -4.81 15.28
N MET A 533 -8.09 -4.67 16.35
CA MET A 533 -7.75 -3.40 17.03
C MET A 533 -6.32 -2.95 16.74
N GLY A 534 -5.64 -3.52 15.74
CA GLY A 534 -4.28 -3.09 15.44
C GLY A 534 -3.76 -3.47 14.07
N VAL A 535 -2.60 -2.91 13.75
CA VAL A 535 -1.86 -3.16 12.51
C VAL A 535 -0.37 -3.17 12.78
N VAL A 536 0.33 -4.07 12.08
CA VAL A 536 1.79 -4.10 12.03
C VAL A 536 2.21 -4.09 10.57
N GLY A 537 3.11 -3.18 10.21
CA GLY A 537 3.52 -3.01 8.81
C GLY A 537 4.39 -1.78 8.58
N SER A 538 4.42 -1.34 7.32
CA SER A 538 5.03 -0.06 6.92
C SER A 538 4.20 1.14 7.36
N THR A 539 4.80 2.34 7.29
CA THR A 539 4.15 3.65 7.37
C THR A 539 2.84 3.71 6.57
N GLN A 540 2.84 3.20 5.33
CA GLN A 540 1.63 3.17 4.50
C GLN A 540 0.54 2.25 5.08
N ASN A 541 0.90 1.06 5.58
CA ASN A 541 -0.07 0.15 6.20
C ASN A 541 -0.73 0.76 7.45
N ILE A 542 0.04 1.52 8.23
CA ILE A 542 -0.46 2.26 9.39
C ILE A 542 -1.46 3.33 8.94
N LEU A 543 -1.12 4.13 7.93
CA LEU A 543 -1.99 5.18 7.41
C LEU A 543 -3.29 4.64 6.79
N ASP A 544 -3.21 3.55 6.03
CA ASP A 544 -4.38 2.89 5.43
C ASP A 544 -5.30 2.27 6.50
N PHE A 545 -4.73 1.70 7.55
CA PHE A 545 -5.50 1.21 8.69
C PHE A 545 -6.26 2.33 9.39
N ILE A 546 -5.60 3.47 9.65
CA ILE A 546 -6.27 4.66 10.23
C ILE A 546 -7.41 5.12 9.31
N LYS A 547 -7.15 5.31 8.01
CA LYS A 547 -8.19 5.70 7.03
C LYS A 547 -9.38 4.74 7.03
N SER A 548 -9.11 3.43 7.01
CA SER A 548 -10.16 2.40 7.00
C SER A 548 -11.03 2.45 8.25
N ARG A 549 -10.43 2.58 9.44
CA ARG A 549 -11.19 2.68 10.70
C ARG A 549 -11.99 3.97 10.80
N VAL A 550 -11.44 5.10 10.31
CA VAL A 550 -12.15 6.38 10.25
C VAL A 550 -13.34 6.31 9.29
N GLN A 551 -13.15 5.73 8.10
CA GLN A 551 -14.23 5.54 7.14
C GLN A 551 -15.35 4.66 7.70
N GLU A 552 -15.00 3.55 8.34
CA GLU A 552 -15.99 2.68 9.01
C GLU A 552 -16.79 3.41 10.10
N ALA A 553 -16.15 4.31 10.86
CA ALA A 553 -16.86 5.12 11.85
C ALA A 553 -17.80 6.14 11.18
N LEU A 554 -17.36 6.78 10.09
CA LEU A 554 -18.20 7.69 9.30
C LEU A 554 -19.40 6.97 8.66
N ASP A 555 -19.23 5.71 8.25
CA ASP A 555 -20.30 4.92 7.63
C ASP A 555 -21.37 4.48 8.64
N ARG A 556 -20.99 4.33 9.92
CA ARG A 556 -21.97 4.09 11.01
C ARG A 556 -22.86 5.30 11.29
N ASN A 557 -22.45 6.52 10.93
CA ASN A 557 -23.19 7.77 11.12
C ASN A 557 -23.65 7.99 12.58
N VAL A 558 -22.72 7.83 13.52
CA VAL A 558 -22.95 8.03 14.96
C VAL A 558 -21.77 8.75 15.59
N ASP A 559 -21.98 9.35 16.77
CA ASP A 559 -20.90 9.96 17.53
C ASP A 559 -19.84 8.93 17.93
N ASP A 560 -18.59 9.18 17.53
CA ASP A 560 -17.47 8.26 17.73
C ASP A 560 -16.15 8.98 18.05
N HIS A 561 -15.30 8.32 18.82
CA HIS A 561 -14.00 8.84 19.24
C HIS A 561 -12.91 7.78 19.07
N LEU A 562 -12.23 7.77 17.94
CA LEU A 562 -11.23 6.75 17.63
C LEU A 562 -9.86 7.19 18.18
N GLN A 563 -9.27 6.39 19.06
CA GLN A 563 -7.93 6.64 19.61
C GLN A 563 -6.92 5.68 18.99
N PHE A 564 -5.82 6.20 18.44
CA PHE A 564 -4.74 5.43 17.80
C PHE A 564 -3.41 5.69 18.50
N VAL A 565 -2.71 4.63 18.92
CA VAL A 565 -1.33 4.72 19.40
C VAL A 565 -0.37 4.50 18.24
N LEU A 566 0.49 5.49 18.00
CA LEU A 566 1.44 5.48 16.89
C LEU A 566 2.76 4.81 17.27
N GLY A 567 2.95 3.54 16.91
CA GLY A 567 4.20 2.79 17.11
C GLY A 567 5.19 2.98 15.96
N THR A 568 5.41 4.22 15.55
CA THR A 568 6.40 4.59 14.52
C THR A 568 6.82 6.05 14.71
N GLU A 569 7.70 6.55 13.84
CA GLU A 569 8.18 7.93 13.88
C GLU A 569 7.04 8.96 13.77
N SER A 570 7.16 10.02 14.56
CA SER A 570 6.20 11.12 14.64
C SER A 570 6.11 12.02 13.39
N GLY A 571 7.05 11.93 12.44
CA GLY A 571 7.00 12.67 11.17
C GLY A 571 5.78 12.35 10.28
N MET A 572 5.04 11.27 10.59
CA MET A 572 3.78 10.95 9.90
C MET A 572 2.61 11.87 10.24
N VAL A 573 2.73 12.75 11.25
CA VAL A 573 1.62 13.56 11.77
C VAL A 573 0.91 14.35 10.67
N THR A 574 1.64 15.06 9.82
CA THR A 574 1.04 15.88 8.75
C THR A 574 0.24 15.02 7.78
N SER A 575 0.78 13.87 7.35
CA SER A 575 0.11 12.93 6.44
C SER A 575 -1.16 12.33 7.05
N ILE A 576 -1.10 11.95 8.33
CA ILE A 576 -2.26 11.42 9.07
C ILE A 576 -3.33 12.50 9.19
N VAL A 577 -2.96 13.70 9.63
CA VAL A 577 -3.90 14.83 9.76
C VAL A 577 -4.56 15.16 8.43
N ALA A 578 -3.80 15.27 7.35
CA ALA A 578 -4.33 15.58 6.03
C ALA A 578 -5.33 14.51 5.56
N ALA A 579 -4.96 13.23 5.66
CA ALA A 579 -5.82 12.12 5.24
C ALA A 579 -7.10 12.03 6.08
N VAL A 580 -6.99 12.14 7.41
CA VAL A 580 -8.16 12.10 8.32
C VAL A 580 -9.08 13.29 8.07
N ARG A 581 -8.54 14.51 7.93
CA ARG A 581 -9.36 15.70 7.65
C ARG A 581 -10.06 15.61 6.30
N GLN A 582 -9.41 15.07 5.28
CA GLN A 582 -10.03 14.85 3.98
C GLN A 582 -11.27 13.95 4.09
N LEU A 583 -11.21 12.90 4.92
CA LEU A 583 -12.35 12.02 5.17
C LEU A 583 -13.45 12.72 5.99
N LEU A 584 -13.08 13.42 7.07
CA LEU A 584 -14.05 14.10 7.94
C LEU A 584 -14.77 15.27 7.23
N CYS A 585 -14.08 15.99 6.34
CA CYS A 585 -14.59 17.17 5.64
C CYS A 585 -15.16 16.89 4.23
N SER A 586 -15.32 15.62 3.84
CA SER A 586 -15.84 15.23 2.52
C SER A 586 -17.27 15.75 2.28
N PRO A 587 -17.68 16.14 1.05
CA PRO A 587 -19.04 16.63 0.78
C PRO A 587 -20.15 15.66 1.24
N ASP A 588 -19.89 14.36 1.18
CA ASP A 588 -20.81 13.30 1.63
C ASP A 588 -20.97 13.24 3.17
N SER A 589 -20.11 13.92 3.94
CA SER A 589 -20.24 14.03 5.41
C SER A 589 -21.21 15.13 5.83
N SER A 590 -21.54 16.09 4.94
CA SER A 590 -22.46 17.19 5.26
C SER A 590 -23.91 16.76 5.48
N SER A 591 -24.29 15.56 5.01
CA SER A 591 -25.60 14.93 5.24
C SER A 591 -25.64 13.98 6.44
N LYS A 592 -24.51 13.79 7.15
CA LYS A 592 -24.38 12.84 8.27
C LYS A 592 -24.51 13.57 9.61
N GLU A 593 -25.33 13.07 10.52
CA GLU A 593 -25.59 13.68 11.83
C GLU A 593 -24.52 13.32 12.89
N GLY A 594 -23.82 12.18 12.72
CA GLY A 594 -22.85 11.69 13.70
C GLY A 594 -21.51 12.43 13.68
N LYS A 595 -20.98 12.79 14.85
CA LYS A 595 -19.68 13.46 15.02
C LYS A 595 -18.56 12.46 15.29
N VAL A 596 -17.64 12.32 14.34
CA VAL A 596 -16.44 11.50 14.50
C VAL A 596 -15.24 12.37 14.88
N SER A 597 -14.52 11.97 15.93
CA SER A 597 -13.25 12.55 16.34
C SER A 597 -12.16 11.50 16.36
N VAL A 598 -10.93 11.88 16.02
CA VAL A 598 -9.79 10.96 15.88
C VAL A 598 -8.63 11.48 16.73
N GLU A 599 -8.23 10.74 17.75
CA GLU A 599 -7.06 11.05 18.58
C GLU A 599 -5.85 10.21 18.16
N ILE A 600 -4.76 10.87 17.78
CA ILE A 600 -3.47 10.25 17.51
C ILE A 600 -2.57 10.47 18.71
N VAL A 601 -2.15 9.39 19.34
CA VAL A 601 -1.31 9.35 20.54
C VAL A 601 0.15 9.10 20.13
N PHE A 602 1.07 9.91 20.66
CA PHE A 602 2.51 9.86 20.38
C PHE A 602 3.27 9.32 21.59
N PRO A 603 3.65 8.03 21.59
CA PRO A 603 4.42 7.47 22.69
C PRO A 603 5.75 8.22 22.90
N VAL A 604 6.05 8.48 24.17
CA VAL A 604 7.33 9.06 24.61
C VAL A 604 8.05 8.07 25.52
N SER A 605 9.36 7.95 25.35
CA SER A 605 10.23 7.18 26.25
C SER A 605 11.05 8.14 27.11
N SER A 606 11.28 7.79 28.38
CA SER A 606 12.13 8.59 29.25
C SER A 606 13.61 8.60 28.82
N ASP A 607 14.06 7.60 28.04
CA ASP A 607 15.44 7.44 27.54
C ASP A 607 15.86 8.47 26.48
N SER A 608 14.93 9.31 26.04
CA SER A 608 15.13 10.30 24.98
C SER A 608 15.57 11.70 25.49
N VAL A 609 15.88 11.83 26.79
CA VAL A 609 16.35 13.09 27.39
C VAL A 609 17.82 13.34 27.05
N THR A 610 18.11 14.43 26.33
CA THR A 610 19.49 14.95 26.20
C THR A 610 19.77 15.89 27.38
N THR A 611 20.67 15.51 28.29
CA THR A 611 21.13 16.41 29.36
C THR A 611 22.01 17.50 28.76
N THR A 612 21.51 18.72 28.58
CA THR A 612 22.33 19.87 28.21
C THR A 612 23.06 20.42 29.44
N SER A 613 24.38 20.25 29.51
CA SER A 613 25.25 21.15 30.28
C SER A 613 25.68 22.31 29.36
N PRO A 614 25.43 23.58 29.71
CA PRO A 614 25.72 24.70 28.84
C PRO A 614 27.17 25.17 29.02
N SER A 615 28.12 24.44 28.42
CA SER A 615 29.44 24.97 28.05
C SER A 615 30.32 23.87 27.46
N SER A 616 31.06 24.21 26.39
CA SER A 616 32.14 23.49 25.73
C SER A 616 31.77 22.48 24.64
N SER A 617 31.98 22.93 23.40
CA SER A 617 32.32 22.10 22.25
C SER A 617 33.62 21.32 22.54
N THR A 618 33.51 20.06 22.95
CA THR A 618 34.65 19.14 23.02
C THR A 618 34.24 17.76 22.56
N SER A 619 34.91 17.26 21.53
CA SER A 619 34.94 15.84 21.17
C SER A 619 35.41 15.01 22.36
N VAL A 620 34.63 14.03 22.79
CA VAL A 620 35.07 13.06 23.81
C VAL A 620 35.80 11.92 23.08
N SER A 621 37.10 11.78 23.31
CA SER A 621 37.90 10.67 22.77
C SER A 621 37.87 9.52 23.78
N LEU A 622 37.23 8.41 23.42
CA LEU A 622 37.43 7.11 24.07
C LEU A 622 38.34 6.27 23.16
N GLY A 623 39.66 6.48 23.27
CA GLY A 623 40.64 5.79 22.43
C GLY A 623 40.52 6.14 20.93
N GLU A 624 40.83 5.17 20.06
CA GLU A 624 40.81 5.32 18.58
C GLU A 624 39.41 5.46 17.96
N LEU A 625 38.34 5.37 18.76
CA LEU A 625 36.96 5.56 18.31
C LEU A 625 36.56 7.04 18.45
N LYS A 626 36.49 7.74 17.31
CA LYS A 626 35.75 9.01 17.18
C LYS A 626 34.25 8.73 17.24
N VAL A 627 33.63 8.97 18.37
CA VAL A 627 32.16 9.00 18.48
C VAL A 627 31.68 10.36 17.99
N SER A 628 30.90 10.39 16.90
CA SER A 628 30.18 11.58 16.45
C SER A 628 29.10 11.91 17.48
N VAL A 629 29.09 13.15 17.97
CA VAL A 629 28.02 13.64 18.86
C VAL A 629 26.73 13.67 18.03
N ILE A 630 25.77 12.81 18.37
CA ILE A 630 24.44 12.81 17.76
C ILE A 630 23.72 14.09 18.21
N PRO A 631 23.22 14.95 17.31
CA PRO A 631 22.46 16.12 17.70
C PRO A 631 21.20 15.68 18.47
N GLY A 632 21.06 16.11 19.72
CA GLY A 632 19.83 15.92 20.47
C GLY A 632 18.70 16.78 19.92
N VAL A 633 17.47 16.42 20.26
CA VAL A 633 16.28 17.24 20.01
C VAL A 633 16.41 18.61 20.70
N THR A 634 16.27 19.69 19.93
CA THR A 634 16.47 21.06 20.39
C THR A 634 15.45 21.47 21.47
N SER A 635 15.92 22.17 22.50
CA SER A 635 15.09 22.72 23.56
C SER A 635 14.11 23.76 22.98
N GLY A 636 12.82 23.42 22.95
CA GLY A 636 11.76 24.25 22.36
C GLY A 636 10.68 23.45 21.61
N GLU A 637 10.97 22.19 21.25
CA GLU A 637 10.07 21.30 20.50
C GLU A 637 9.20 20.40 21.39
N GLY A 638 9.05 20.78 22.66
CA GLY A 638 8.24 20.05 23.62
C GLY A 638 8.89 18.80 24.20
N CYS A 639 10.22 18.68 24.16
CA CYS A 639 10.97 17.82 25.08
C CYS A 639 10.68 18.25 26.50
N SER A 640 9.78 17.53 27.15
CA SER A 640 9.46 17.73 28.55
C SER A 640 10.58 17.13 29.42
N LEU A 641 10.55 17.38 30.73
CA LEU A 641 11.36 16.64 31.70
C LEU A 641 11.09 15.12 31.68
N HIS A 642 10.04 14.66 30.98
CA HIS A 642 9.58 13.29 30.87
C HIS A 642 10.07 12.55 29.59
N GLY A 643 10.91 13.18 28.75
CA GLY A 643 11.38 12.61 27.48
C GLY A 643 10.87 13.33 26.22
N GLY A 644 11.49 13.02 25.07
CA GLY A 644 11.10 13.36 23.70
C GLY A 644 10.34 12.24 22.97
N CYS A 645 9.55 12.62 21.96
CA CYS A 645 8.86 11.68 21.08
C CYS A 645 9.83 11.01 20.10
N ALA A 646 9.45 9.83 19.59
CA ALA A 646 10.20 9.13 18.56
C ALA A 646 10.33 9.98 17.28
N SER A 647 11.49 10.61 17.10
CA SER A 647 11.81 11.48 15.97
C SER A 647 13.29 11.38 15.62
N CYS A 648 13.62 11.30 14.34
CA CYS A 648 14.97 11.09 13.85
C CYS A 648 15.82 12.37 13.93
N PRO A 649 16.91 12.40 14.71
CA PRO A 649 17.76 13.59 14.81
C PRO A 649 18.46 13.94 13.49
N TYR A 650 18.80 12.93 12.68
CA TYR A 650 19.42 13.15 11.36
C TYR A 650 18.45 13.79 10.37
N MET A 651 17.19 13.34 10.34
CA MET A 651 16.18 13.94 9.46
C MET A 651 15.96 15.42 9.80
N LYS A 652 16.03 15.80 11.07
CA LYS A 652 15.92 17.20 11.53
C LYS A 652 17.05 18.12 11.08
N MET A 653 18.17 17.60 10.59
CA MET A 653 19.20 18.42 9.97
C MET A 653 18.70 19.13 8.70
N ASN A 654 17.61 18.63 8.10
CA ASN A 654 16.93 19.26 6.99
C ASN A 654 15.91 20.28 7.52
N SER A 655 16.34 21.55 7.65
CA SER A 655 15.47 22.65 8.08
C SER A 655 14.95 23.49 6.91
N LEU A 656 13.86 24.22 7.13
CA LEU A 656 13.32 25.16 6.14
C LEU A 656 14.35 26.27 5.82
N THR A 657 15.07 26.73 6.84
CA THR A 657 16.15 27.71 6.71
C THR A 657 17.26 27.18 5.80
N SER A 658 17.66 25.91 5.99
CA SER A 658 18.66 25.27 5.13
C SER A 658 18.18 25.15 3.69
N LEU A 659 16.92 24.75 3.49
CA LEU A 659 16.32 24.66 2.16
C LEU A 659 16.34 26.01 1.45
N LEU A 660 15.84 27.07 2.10
CA LEU A 660 15.83 28.42 1.55
C LEU A 660 17.25 28.91 1.23
N LYS A 661 18.21 28.69 2.13
CA LYS A 661 19.63 29.06 1.94
C LYS A 661 20.26 28.35 0.73
N VAL A 662 20.04 27.05 0.57
CA VAL A 662 20.57 26.28 -0.56
C VAL A 662 19.91 26.75 -1.86
N CYS A 663 18.57 26.82 -1.89
CA CYS A 663 17.82 27.27 -3.06
C CYS A 663 18.17 28.71 -3.48
N SER A 664 18.35 29.64 -2.54
CA SER A 664 18.70 31.03 -2.84
C SER A 664 20.08 31.15 -3.48
N SER A 665 20.99 30.26 -3.09
CA SER A 665 22.39 30.26 -3.51
C SER A 665 22.61 29.63 -4.88
N LEU A 666 21.68 28.84 -5.41
CA LEU A 666 21.80 28.27 -6.77
C LEU A 666 21.57 29.34 -7.85
N PRO A 667 22.34 29.41 -8.94
CA PRO A 667 23.43 28.52 -9.36
C PRO A 667 24.85 29.03 -9.01
N LEU A 668 25.02 29.95 -8.04
CA LEU A 668 26.27 30.69 -7.83
C LEU A 668 27.50 29.78 -7.66
N GLY A 669 28.63 30.26 -8.20
CA GLY A 669 29.85 29.52 -8.54
C GLY A 669 30.32 28.46 -7.54
N LYS A 670 30.72 27.32 -8.12
CA LYS A 670 31.10 26.00 -7.58
C LYS A 670 31.86 25.89 -6.24
N ASP A 671 32.30 26.96 -5.61
CA ASP A 671 33.12 26.88 -4.39
C ASP A 671 32.29 26.93 -3.09
N GLY A 672 31.12 27.59 -3.09
CA GLY A 672 30.31 27.75 -1.87
C GLY A 672 29.34 26.59 -1.54
N LEU A 673 28.86 25.87 -2.56
CA LEU A 673 27.85 24.81 -2.43
C LEU A 673 28.39 23.39 -2.67
N LYS A 674 29.70 23.24 -2.89
CA LYS A 674 30.32 21.94 -3.21
C LYS A 674 30.07 20.88 -2.14
N HIS A 675 30.01 21.29 -0.88
CA HIS A 675 29.75 20.41 0.26
C HIS A 675 28.27 19.98 0.38
N TYR A 676 27.36 20.70 -0.28
CA TYR A 676 25.94 20.39 -0.35
C TYR A 676 25.60 19.54 -1.59
N GLU A 677 26.49 19.44 -2.57
CA GLU A 677 26.26 18.61 -3.75
C GLU A 677 26.34 17.12 -3.38
N ALA A 678 25.34 16.35 -3.76
CA ALA A 678 25.37 14.90 -3.59
C ALA A 678 26.54 14.34 -4.41
N GLY A 679 27.44 13.61 -3.75
CA GLY A 679 28.65 13.08 -4.38
C GLY A 679 28.32 12.21 -5.59
N ARG A 680 29.03 12.44 -6.70
CA ARG A 680 29.05 11.46 -7.80
C ARG A 680 29.95 10.31 -7.37
N PHE A 681 29.44 9.07 -7.40
CA PHE A 681 30.22 7.89 -7.03
C PHE A 681 31.28 7.59 -8.10
N SER A 682 32.44 8.24 -7.99
CA SER A 682 33.65 7.83 -8.72
C SER A 682 34.41 6.71 -8.01
N LEU A 683 34.00 6.36 -6.79
CA LEU A 683 34.56 5.28 -5.99
C LEU A 683 34.27 3.93 -6.65
N ARG A 684 35.21 3.01 -6.49
CA ARG A 684 35.15 1.67 -7.07
C ARG A 684 35.07 0.61 -5.98
N THR A 685 34.34 -0.46 -6.28
CA THR A 685 34.26 -1.67 -5.46
C THR A 685 35.63 -2.38 -5.41
N PRO A 686 35.84 -3.35 -4.49
CA PRO A 686 37.06 -4.15 -4.44
C PRO A 686 37.39 -4.87 -5.77
N LYS A 687 36.38 -5.19 -6.58
CA LYS A 687 36.57 -5.76 -7.93
C LYS A 687 36.77 -4.72 -9.04
N GLY A 688 36.86 -3.43 -8.69
CA GLY A 688 37.16 -2.34 -9.60
C GLY A 688 35.98 -1.78 -10.39
N LYS A 689 34.74 -2.19 -10.12
CA LYS A 689 33.52 -1.63 -10.74
C LYS A 689 33.11 -0.34 -10.05
N LEU A 690 32.33 0.54 -10.70
CA LEU A 690 31.82 1.75 -10.02
C LEU A 690 30.74 1.36 -9.00
N ILE A 691 30.78 2.01 -7.83
CA ILE A 691 29.78 1.76 -6.77
C ILE A 691 28.37 2.09 -7.26
N ALA A 692 28.20 3.16 -8.06
CA ALA A 692 26.89 3.52 -8.62
C ALA A 692 26.30 2.41 -9.49
N ASP A 693 27.13 1.74 -10.31
CA ASP A 693 26.66 0.69 -11.21
C ASP A 693 26.20 -0.53 -10.41
N VAL A 694 27.04 -1.02 -9.50
CA VAL A 694 26.78 -2.27 -8.76
C VAL A 694 25.78 -2.06 -7.62
N GLY A 695 25.86 -0.95 -6.91
CA GLY A 695 24.99 -0.67 -5.76
C GLY A 695 23.53 -0.45 -6.15
N CYS A 696 23.27 -0.03 -7.40
CA CYS A 696 21.92 0.09 -7.93
C CYS A 696 21.30 -1.26 -8.31
N GLU A 697 22.09 -2.29 -8.66
CA GLU A 697 21.58 -3.61 -9.07
C GLU A 697 20.62 -4.22 -8.03
N PRO A 698 20.94 -4.29 -6.72
CA PRO A 698 20.00 -4.74 -5.70
C PRO A 698 18.68 -3.98 -5.62
N ILE A 699 18.69 -2.67 -5.91
CA ILE A 699 17.50 -1.81 -5.90
C ILE A 699 16.65 -2.11 -7.13
N LEU A 700 17.28 -2.31 -8.28
CA LEU A 700 16.62 -2.72 -9.52
C LEU A 700 16.02 -4.13 -9.40
N HIS A 701 16.73 -5.08 -8.76
CA HIS A 701 16.18 -6.41 -8.44
C HIS A 701 14.90 -6.29 -7.63
N MET A 702 14.91 -5.49 -6.55
CA MET A 702 13.70 -5.25 -5.76
C MET A 702 12.57 -4.62 -6.57
N ARG A 703 12.86 -3.64 -7.44
CA ARG A 703 11.85 -3.01 -8.29
C ARG A 703 11.23 -3.99 -9.28
N HIS A 704 12.05 -4.84 -9.91
CA HIS A 704 11.57 -5.92 -10.77
C HIS A 704 10.73 -6.91 -9.97
N TYR A 705 11.18 -7.26 -8.77
CA TYR A 705 10.49 -8.20 -7.89
C TYR A 705 9.16 -7.68 -7.34
N GLN A 706 9.07 -6.40 -6.96
CA GLN A 706 7.82 -5.77 -6.52
C GLN A 706 6.78 -5.76 -7.66
N ARG A 707 7.22 -5.59 -8.91
CA ARG A 707 6.33 -5.71 -10.08
C ARG A 707 5.80 -7.14 -10.23
N ILE A 708 6.64 -8.16 -9.98
CA ILE A 708 6.24 -9.58 -10.03
C ILE A 708 5.33 -9.97 -8.84
N VAL A 709 5.63 -9.54 -7.62
CA VAL A 709 4.87 -9.96 -6.41
C VAL A 709 3.53 -9.24 -6.25
N VAL A 710 3.39 -7.99 -6.74
CA VAL A 710 2.07 -7.34 -6.85
C VAL A 710 1.15 -8.13 -7.79
N VAL A 711 1.70 -8.71 -8.85
CA VAL A 711 0.99 -9.60 -9.79
C VAL A 711 0.64 -10.96 -9.16
N LEU A 712 1.30 -11.39 -8.08
CA LEU A 712 1.04 -12.67 -7.38
C LEU A 712 0.06 -12.55 -6.18
N ARG A 713 -0.10 -11.37 -5.56
CA ARG A 713 -0.95 -11.17 -4.37
C ARG A 713 -2.45 -11.03 -4.64
N MET A 714 -2.90 -10.96 -5.90
CA MET A 714 -4.31 -10.75 -6.23
C MET A 714 -5.09 -12.06 -6.58
N GLY A 715 -4.57 -13.25 -6.24
CA GLY A 715 -5.15 -14.55 -6.63
C GLY A 715 -5.96 -15.34 -5.56
N TYR A 716 -7.30 -15.24 -5.67
CA TYR A 716 -8.46 -16.10 -5.32
C TYR A 716 -8.42 -17.36 -4.39
N PRO A 717 -9.53 -17.60 -3.63
CA PRO A 717 -9.87 -18.88 -3.01
C PRO A 717 -10.62 -19.85 -3.96
N ASN A 718 -10.44 -21.14 -3.69
CA ASN A 718 -11.03 -22.35 -4.29
C ASN A 718 -10.31 -22.94 -5.51
N GLY A 719 -9.72 -24.11 -5.26
CA GLY A 719 -8.73 -24.76 -6.10
C GLY A 719 -9.27 -25.43 -7.36
N VAL A 720 -8.58 -25.13 -8.46
CA VAL A 720 -8.07 -26.03 -9.50
C VAL A 720 -6.83 -25.32 -10.07
N ALA A 721 -5.68 -25.99 -10.24
CA ALA A 721 -4.46 -25.42 -10.83
C ALA A 721 -4.07 -26.17 -12.11
N PRO A 722 -3.18 -25.66 -13.01
CA PRO A 722 -2.65 -24.29 -13.17
C PRO A 722 -2.57 -23.78 -14.65
N GLN A 723 -2.75 -22.47 -14.90
CA GLN A 723 -2.09 -21.63 -15.96
C GLN A 723 -2.73 -20.21 -16.04
N GLY A 724 -1.93 -19.13 -15.92
CA GLY A 724 -2.11 -17.84 -16.63
C GLY A 724 -3.29 -16.89 -16.32
N ASN A 725 -3.67 -16.60 -15.07
CA ASN A 725 -4.92 -15.86 -14.79
C ASN A 725 -4.84 -14.47 -14.09
N GLN A 726 -3.68 -13.83 -13.91
CA GLN A 726 -3.63 -12.41 -13.48
C GLN A 726 -3.05 -11.52 -14.58
N PRO A 727 -3.70 -10.40 -14.94
CA PRO A 727 -3.15 -9.47 -15.92
C PRO A 727 -1.93 -8.73 -15.35
N LEU A 728 -0.91 -8.54 -16.18
CA LEU A 728 0.27 -7.70 -15.92
C LEU A 728 -0.13 -6.25 -15.63
N PHE A 729 -1.11 -5.74 -16.36
CA PHE A 729 -1.79 -4.47 -16.12
C PHE A 729 -3.11 -4.46 -16.90
N SER A 730 -4.00 -3.52 -16.57
CA SER A 730 -5.26 -3.32 -17.30
C SER A 730 -5.39 -1.87 -17.73
N PHE A 731 -6.10 -1.62 -18.84
CA PHE A 731 -6.37 -0.25 -19.32
C PHE A 731 -7.77 -0.10 -19.87
N GLY A 732 -8.39 1.08 -19.65
CA GLY A 732 -9.72 1.40 -20.17
C GLY A 732 -9.67 1.73 -21.66
N VAL A 733 -10.70 1.35 -22.42
CA VAL A 733 -10.80 1.63 -23.86
C VAL A 733 -12.18 2.16 -24.25
N ILE A 734 -12.19 3.21 -25.07
CA ILE A 734 -13.39 3.78 -25.70
C ILE A 734 -13.02 4.39 -27.06
N THR A 735 -13.98 4.46 -27.98
CA THR A 735 -13.80 5.10 -29.30
C THR A 735 -15.08 5.80 -29.74
N ASP A 736 -14.93 6.76 -30.66
CA ASP A 736 -16.03 7.37 -31.40
C ASP A 736 -17.17 7.87 -30.49
N VAL A 737 -16.79 8.64 -29.46
CA VAL A 737 -17.75 9.32 -28.56
C VAL A 737 -18.59 10.30 -29.39
N GLN A 738 -17.97 11.06 -30.28
CA GLN A 738 -18.63 11.97 -31.23
C GLN A 738 -19.75 12.79 -30.58
N TYR A 739 -19.45 13.43 -29.44
CA TYR A 739 -20.42 14.27 -28.75
C TYR A 739 -20.80 15.50 -29.58
N ALA A 740 -22.08 15.86 -29.59
CA ALA A 740 -22.54 17.16 -30.05
C ALA A 740 -23.87 17.52 -29.36
N ASP A 741 -24.06 18.79 -29.02
CA ASP A 741 -25.30 19.26 -28.40
C ASP A 741 -26.41 19.51 -29.44
N ILE A 742 -26.75 18.47 -30.19
CA ILE A 742 -27.78 18.48 -31.23
C ILE A 742 -28.75 17.30 -31.03
N PRO A 743 -29.97 17.34 -31.60
CA PRO A 743 -30.88 16.20 -31.57
C PRO A 743 -30.26 14.96 -32.22
N ASP A 744 -30.70 13.78 -31.77
CA ASP A 744 -30.27 12.50 -32.33
C ASP A 744 -30.47 12.45 -33.85
N GLY A 745 -29.53 11.81 -34.54
CA GLY A 745 -29.47 11.76 -35.99
C GLY A 745 -29.34 10.35 -36.52
N ARG A 746 -28.93 10.26 -37.79
CA ARG A 746 -28.63 9.00 -38.46
C ARG A 746 -27.38 9.15 -39.33
N SER A 747 -26.63 8.05 -39.46
CA SER A 747 -25.57 7.94 -40.45
C SER A 747 -26.15 7.95 -41.86
N PHE A 748 -25.30 8.08 -42.88
CA PHE A 748 -25.69 8.00 -44.29
C PHE A 748 -26.41 6.67 -44.62
N LEU A 749 -26.02 5.58 -43.95
CA LEU A 749 -26.64 4.26 -44.10
C LEU A 749 -27.89 4.08 -43.22
N GLY A 750 -28.34 5.13 -42.53
CA GLY A 750 -29.55 5.13 -41.72
C GLY A 750 -29.36 4.62 -40.28
N VAL A 751 -28.12 4.39 -39.82
CA VAL A 751 -27.83 3.91 -38.46
C VAL A 751 -28.02 5.04 -37.44
N PRO A 752 -28.81 4.86 -36.37
CA PRO A 752 -29.03 5.91 -35.36
C PRO A 752 -27.75 6.41 -34.70
N ARG A 753 -27.66 7.72 -34.46
CA ARG A 753 -26.55 8.41 -33.79
C ARG A 753 -27.08 9.24 -32.62
N TYR A 754 -26.58 9.00 -31.42
CA TYR A 754 -27.08 9.58 -30.17
C TYR A 754 -26.10 10.60 -29.58
N TYR A 755 -26.00 11.77 -30.22
CA TYR A 755 -24.93 12.76 -29.98
C TYR A 755 -24.84 13.26 -28.54
N ARG A 756 -25.97 13.45 -27.86
CA ARG A 756 -25.98 13.90 -26.46
C ARG A 756 -25.75 12.76 -25.48
N ASN A 757 -26.21 11.56 -25.82
CA ASN A 757 -26.08 10.40 -24.96
C ASN A 757 -24.63 9.90 -24.89
N SER A 758 -23.86 10.10 -25.95
CA SER A 758 -22.49 9.54 -26.02
C SER A 758 -21.55 10.06 -24.94
N ILE A 759 -21.69 11.32 -24.50
CA ILE A 759 -20.90 11.82 -23.35
C ILE A 759 -21.33 11.17 -22.03
N LEU A 760 -22.59 10.73 -21.90
CA LEU A 760 -23.04 9.98 -20.73
C LEU A 760 -22.44 8.57 -20.72
N VAL A 761 -22.21 7.96 -21.91
CA VAL A 761 -21.47 6.69 -22.04
C VAL A 761 -20.04 6.89 -21.54
N LEU A 762 -19.37 7.98 -21.94
CA LEU A 762 -18.03 8.31 -21.45
C LEU A 762 -17.99 8.51 -19.92
N GLN A 763 -18.95 9.26 -19.35
CA GLN A 763 -19.03 9.46 -17.90
C GLN A 763 -19.16 8.13 -17.14
N ARG A 764 -20.00 7.21 -17.63
CA ARG A 764 -20.12 5.86 -17.06
C ARG A 764 -18.84 5.06 -17.23
N ALA A 765 -18.14 5.20 -18.36
CA ALA A 765 -16.86 4.56 -18.60
C ALA A 765 -15.82 4.98 -17.56
N VAL A 766 -15.62 6.29 -17.41
CA VAL A 766 -14.69 6.87 -16.42
C VAL A 766 -15.03 6.45 -15.00
N GLN A 767 -16.31 6.51 -14.62
CA GLN A 767 -16.76 6.04 -13.31
C GLN A 767 -16.45 4.56 -13.09
N LYS A 768 -16.72 3.70 -14.09
CA LYS A 768 -16.47 2.26 -13.99
C LYS A 768 -14.98 1.95 -13.91
N TRP A 769 -14.14 2.66 -14.67
CA TRP A 769 -12.69 2.51 -14.61
C TRP A 769 -12.13 2.97 -13.27
N ASN A 770 -12.59 4.10 -12.71
CA ASN A 770 -12.16 4.58 -11.40
C ASN A 770 -12.55 3.62 -10.26
N ASN A 771 -13.69 2.96 -10.38
CA ASN A 771 -14.15 1.96 -9.40
C ASN A 771 -13.46 0.59 -9.57
N HIS A 772 -12.75 0.38 -10.67
CA HIS A 772 -12.03 -0.85 -10.94
C HIS A 772 -10.62 -0.75 -10.37
N GLN A 773 -10.25 -1.62 -9.43
CA GLN A 773 -9.05 -1.47 -8.59
C GLN A 773 -7.69 -1.52 -9.32
N ASN A 774 -7.65 -1.70 -10.65
CA ASN A 774 -6.44 -1.99 -11.43
C ASN A 774 -6.36 -1.36 -12.84
N ILE A 775 -7.08 -0.27 -13.15
CA ILE A 775 -6.93 0.39 -14.47
C ILE A 775 -5.76 1.39 -14.43
N SER A 776 -4.66 1.07 -15.13
CA SER A 776 -3.42 1.86 -15.11
C SER A 776 -3.47 3.12 -15.98
N PHE A 777 -4.23 3.08 -17.08
CA PHE A 777 -4.45 4.20 -17.98
C PHE A 777 -5.75 4.01 -18.78
N SER A 778 -6.21 5.03 -19.49
CA SER A 778 -7.28 4.88 -20.47
C SER A 778 -6.84 5.33 -21.86
N LEU A 779 -7.39 4.68 -22.89
CA LEU A 779 -7.07 4.91 -24.29
C LEU A 779 -8.35 5.33 -25.03
N ASN A 780 -8.30 6.51 -25.63
CA ASN A 780 -9.36 7.04 -26.49
C ASN A 780 -8.91 6.97 -27.95
N LEU A 781 -9.52 6.09 -28.74
CA LEU A 781 -9.11 5.79 -30.12
C LEU A 781 -9.57 6.83 -31.16
N GLY A 782 -10.10 7.98 -30.73
CA GLY A 782 -10.38 9.13 -31.60
C GLY A 782 -11.85 9.53 -31.65
N ASP A 783 -12.15 10.52 -32.49
CA ASP A 783 -13.50 11.02 -32.75
C ASP A 783 -14.32 11.40 -31.50
N ILE A 784 -13.82 12.38 -30.74
CA ILE A 784 -14.43 12.81 -29.48
C ILE A 784 -15.67 13.71 -29.64
N VAL A 785 -15.76 14.47 -30.74
CA VAL A 785 -16.83 15.44 -31.02
C VAL A 785 -17.26 15.27 -32.47
N ASP A 786 -18.56 15.23 -32.73
CA ASP A 786 -19.08 14.95 -34.07
C ASP A 786 -18.89 16.14 -35.04
N GLY A 787 -18.71 15.85 -36.33
CA GLY A 787 -18.57 16.86 -37.38
C GLY A 787 -19.79 17.76 -37.57
N TYR A 788 -20.99 17.32 -37.17
CA TYR A 788 -22.22 18.12 -37.14
C TYR A 788 -22.31 19.07 -35.94
N CYS A 789 -21.36 19.02 -35.00
CA CYS A 789 -21.27 20.04 -33.96
C CYS A 789 -21.16 21.44 -34.59
N PRO A 790 -22.01 22.41 -34.19
CA PRO A 790 -21.91 23.78 -34.67
C PRO A 790 -20.50 24.33 -34.49
N LYS A 791 -19.93 24.96 -35.53
CA LYS A 791 -18.50 25.34 -35.56
C LYS A 791 -18.13 26.37 -34.49
N ASP A 792 -19.08 27.20 -34.09
CA ASP A 792 -18.97 28.14 -32.97
C ASP A 792 -18.94 27.44 -31.60
N GLN A 793 -19.39 26.19 -31.51
CA GLN A 793 -19.42 25.37 -30.30
C GLN A 793 -18.34 24.28 -30.25
N SER A 794 -17.66 24.00 -31.36
CA SER A 794 -16.64 22.94 -31.47
C SER A 794 -15.58 22.98 -30.37
N LEU A 795 -15.07 24.18 -30.03
CA LEU A 795 -14.08 24.34 -28.97
C LEU A 795 -14.63 23.92 -27.59
N ASN A 796 -15.84 24.40 -27.26
CA ASN A 796 -16.50 24.10 -25.99
C ASN A 796 -16.86 22.61 -25.90
N ALA A 797 -17.30 22.01 -27.00
CA ALA A 797 -17.61 20.58 -27.06
C ALA A 797 -16.35 19.72 -26.82
N VAL A 798 -15.23 20.07 -27.45
CA VAL A 798 -13.95 19.36 -27.25
C VAL A 798 -13.47 19.52 -25.80
N GLN A 799 -13.50 20.73 -25.25
CA GLN A 799 -13.14 20.97 -23.85
C GLN A 799 -14.04 20.21 -22.88
N LYS A 800 -15.34 20.12 -23.18
CA LYS A 800 -16.29 19.37 -22.36
C LYS A 800 -15.94 17.89 -22.32
N VAL A 801 -15.67 17.27 -23.48
CA VAL A 801 -15.30 15.85 -23.54
C VAL A 801 -13.92 15.60 -22.93
N ALA A 802 -12.93 16.47 -23.19
CA ALA A 802 -11.60 16.37 -22.59
C ALA A 802 -11.68 16.44 -21.05
N LYS A 803 -12.49 17.34 -20.51
CA LYS A 803 -12.73 17.45 -19.06
C LYS A 803 -13.35 16.21 -18.44
N GLU A 804 -14.20 15.48 -19.19
CA GLU A 804 -14.72 14.20 -18.69
C GLU A 804 -13.63 13.14 -18.58
N PHE A 805 -12.67 13.12 -19.52
CA PHE A 805 -11.49 12.26 -19.41
C PHE A 805 -10.57 12.67 -18.24
N GLU A 806 -10.46 13.96 -17.91
CA GLU A 806 -9.70 14.44 -16.74
C GLU A 806 -10.24 13.93 -15.40
N ASN A 807 -11.50 13.46 -15.35
CA ASN A 807 -12.08 12.85 -14.15
C ASN A 807 -11.57 11.40 -13.90
N PHE A 808 -10.82 10.81 -14.83
CA PHE A 808 -10.21 9.50 -14.64
C PHE A 808 -8.95 9.57 -13.76
N ASN A 809 -8.82 8.63 -12.81
CA ASN A 809 -7.73 8.56 -11.84
C ASN A 809 -6.43 7.95 -12.44
N GLY A 810 -6.00 8.45 -13.59
CA GLY A 810 -4.80 7.98 -14.29
C GLY A 810 -4.55 8.73 -15.60
N PRO A 811 -3.44 8.42 -16.31
CA PRO A 811 -3.16 9.02 -17.60
C PRO A 811 -4.18 8.60 -18.67
N VAL A 812 -4.49 9.53 -19.56
CA VAL A 812 -5.37 9.32 -20.72
C VAL A 812 -4.57 9.54 -21.99
N TYR A 813 -4.58 8.55 -22.87
CA TYR A 813 -3.90 8.60 -24.16
C TYR A 813 -4.93 8.82 -25.25
N HIS A 814 -4.79 9.94 -25.96
CA HIS A 814 -5.72 10.34 -27.01
C HIS A 814 -5.13 10.11 -28.40
N MET A 815 -6.04 9.81 -29.30
CA MET A 815 -5.82 9.79 -30.75
C MET A 815 -6.74 10.81 -31.40
N ILE A 816 -6.34 11.27 -32.59
CA ILE A 816 -7.19 12.14 -33.41
C ILE A 816 -7.92 11.31 -34.46
N GLY A 817 -9.20 11.64 -34.67
CA GLY A 817 -10.01 11.09 -35.75
C GLY A 817 -10.48 12.17 -36.72
N ASN A 818 -11.16 11.78 -37.80
CA ASN A 818 -11.65 12.73 -38.82
C ASN A 818 -12.66 13.71 -38.23
N HIS A 819 -13.54 13.29 -37.31
CA HIS A 819 -14.49 14.20 -36.68
C HIS A 819 -13.82 15.21 -35.76
N CYS A 820 -12.68 14.86 -35.14
CA CYS A 820 -11.87 15.84 -34.42
C CYS A 820 -11.37 16.95 -35.37
N LEU A 821 -10.88 16.55 -36.56
CA LEU A 821 -10.33 17.46 -37.57
C LEU A 821 -11.39 18.24 -38.36
N TYR A 822 -12.64 17.78 -38.41
CA TYR A 822 -13.76 18.59 -38.89
C TYR A 822 -14.06 19.78 -37.98
N ASN A 823 -13.69 19.70 -36.71
CA ASN A 823 -14.09 20.64 -35.67
C ASN A 823 -13.01 21.66 -35.35
N LEU A 824 -11.78 21.19 -35.11
CA LEU A 824 -10.67 22.06 -34.72
C LEU A 824 -9.41 21.75 -35.56
N PRO A 825 -8.60 22.78 -35.89
CA PRO A 825 -7.30 22.55 -36.49
C PRO A 825 -6.35 21.87 -35.49
N ARG A 826 -5.37 21.14 -36.01
CA ARG A 826 -4.36 20.42 -35.21
C ARG A 826 -3.73 21.29 -34.11
N SER A 827 -3.35 22.53 -34.45
CA SER A 827 -2.72 23.48 -33.51
C SER A 827 -3.55 23.78 -32.26
N LYS A 828 -4.88 23.68 -32.33
CA LYS A 828 -5.77 23.85 -31.16
C LYS A 828 -6.13 22.52 -30.52
N LEU A 829 -6.27 21.47 -31.32
CA LEU A 829 -6.73 20.17 -30.85
C LEU A 829 -5.68 19.43 -30.03
N LEU A 830 -4.42 19.37 -30.49
CA LEU A 830 -3.38 18.59 -29.82
C LEU A 830 -3.09 19.07 -28.38
N PRO A 831 -3.00 20.39 -28.10
CA PRO A 831 -2.83 20.86 -26.72
C PRO A 831 -4.01 20.56 -25.82
N LEU A 832 -5.25 20.65 -26.33
CA LEU A 832 -6.46 20.37 -25.55
C LEU A 832 -6.57 18.90 -25.15
N LEU A 833 -5.99 18.00 -25.93
CA LEU A 833 -5.95 16.57 -25.65
C LEU A 833 -4.65 16.13 -24.97
N SER A 834 -3.79 17.08 -24.56
CA SER A 834 -2.51 16.81 -23.92
C SER A 834 -1.66 15.76 -24.66
N ILE A 835 -1.68 15.77 -26.00
CA ILE A 835 -0.96 14.77 -26.80
C ILE A 835 0.55 14.93 -26.57
N PRO A 836 1.28 13.85 -26.23
CA PRO A 836 2.73 13.89 -26.06
C PRO A 836 3.40 14.40 -27.34
N ASN A 837 4.30 15.40 -27.23
CA ASN A 837 5.03 16.10 -28.30
C ASN A 837 4.50 17.49 -28.75
N GLY A 838 3.48 18.05 -28.09
CA GLY A 838 3.07 19.46 -28.29
C GLY A 838 2.38 19.73 -29.65
N GLU A 839 2.43 20.99 -30.13
CA GLU A 839 1.64 21.48 -31.28
C GLU A 839 1.98 20.85 -32.66
N SER A 840 2.97 19.95 -32.77
CA SER A 840 3.57 19.58 -34.07
C SER A 840 3.25 18.18 -34.60
N ARG A 841 3.01 17.17 -33.75
CA ARG A 841 2.84 15.76 -34.17
C ARG A 841 1.79 15.06 -33.32
N ALA A 842 0.99 14.19 -33.94
CA ALA A 842 -0.07 13.43 -33.26
C ALA A 842 0.22 11.93 -33.10
N TYR A 843 1.44 11.49 -33.42
CA TYR A 843 1.92 10.13 -33.23
C TYR A 843 3.02 10.10 -32.16
N TYR A 844 3.03 9.04 -31.35
CA TYR A 844 3.93 8.86 -30.21
C TYR A 844 3.94 7.41 -29.73
N ASP A 845 4.91 7.03 -28.90
CA ASP A 845 4.94 5.74 -28.22
C ASP A 845 5.14 5.88 -26.71
N PHE A 846 4.71 4.89 -25.95
CA PHE A 846 4.93 4.82 -24.51
C PHE A 846 4.95 3.36 -24.04
N SER A 847 5.59 3.11 -22.89
CA SER A 847 5.65 1.79 -22.26
C SER A 847 5.03 1.85 -20.87
N PRO A 848 3.82 1.26 -20.66
CA PRO A 848 3.23 1.20 -19.33
C PRO A 848 4.02 0.28 -18.39
N ILE A 849 4.65 -0.76 -18.94
CA ILE A 849 5.59 -1.66 -18.27
C ILE A 849 6.75 -2.00 -19.22
N PRO A 850 7.92 -2.44 -18.73
CA PRO A 850 9.07 -2.77 -19.57
C PRO A 850 8.77 -3.78 -20.69
N GLU A 851 7.85 -4.73 -20.46
CA GLU A 851 7.53 -5.83 -21.37
C GLU A 851 6.60 -5.42 -22.52
N TYR A 852 5.95 -4.24 -22.44
CA TYR A 852 4.98 -3.77 -23.42
C TYR A 852 5.29 -2.36 -23.92
N ARG A 853 5.02 -2.13 -25.20
CA ARG A 853 5.07 -0.80 -25.82
C ARG A 853 3.79 -0.55 -26.60
N PHE A 854 3.20 0.63 -26.40
CA PHE A 854 2.07 1.13 -27.16
C PHE A 854 2.60 2.13 -28.18
N VAL A 855 2.20 1.96 -29.43
CA VAL A 855 2.59 2.84 -30.54
C VAL A 855 1.32 3.46 -31.11
N VAL A 856 1.17 4.76 -30.96
CA VAL A 856 0.02 5.53 -31.42
C VAL A 856 0.36 6.17 -32.77
N LEU A 857 -0.38 5.77 -33.81
CA LEU A 857 -0.24 6.29 -35.16
C LEU A 857 -1.21 7.44 -35.42
N ASP A 858 -0.75 8.42 -36.19
CA ASP A 858 -1.56 9.46 -36.80
C ASP A 858 -1.96 9.00 -38.22
N GLY A 859 -3.12 8.37 -38.32
CA GLY A 859 -3.71 7.95 -39.60
C GLY A 859 -4.16 9.12 -40.50
N TYR A 860 -4.08 10.35 -40.01
CA TYR A 860 -4.43 11.57 -40.75
C TYR A 860 -3.19 12.43 -41.08
N ASP A 861 -1.99 11.87 -40.93
CA ASP A 861 -0.72 12.53 -41.22
C ASP A 861 -0.70 13.07 -42.66
N ILE A 862 -1.00 12.19 -43.64
CA ILE A 862 -1.34 12.56 -45.01
C ILE A 862 -2.86 12.46 -45.16
N SER A 863 -3.55 13.59 -45.08
CA SER A 863 -5.00 13.63 -45.28
C SER A 863 -5.47 14.98 -45.81
N ALA A 864 -6.67 15.01 -46.38
CA ALA A 864 -7.32 16.23 -46.83
C ALA A 864 -7.97 17.02 -45.67
N LEU A 865 -7.65 16.68 -44.41
CA LEU A 865 -8.27 17.19 -43.19
C LEU A 865 -7.20 17.67 -42.19
N GLY A 866 -7.55 18.66 -41.36
CA GLY A 866 -6.77 19.05 -40.18
C GLY A 866 -5.53 19.91 -40.42
N TRP A 867 -4.89 19.81 -41.59
CA TRP A 867 -3.80 20.67 -42.03
C TRP A 867 -4.32 21.89 -42.81
N PRO A 868 -3.58 23.02 -42.84
CA PRO A 868 -3.89 24.15 -43.73
C PRO A 868 -3.93 23.75 -45.21
N ASP A 869 -4.71 24.48 -46.02
CA ASP A 869 -4.93 24.16 -47.45
C ASP A 869 -3.63 24.20 -48.29
N ASP A 870 -2.66 25.03 -47.89
CA ASP A 870 -1.35 25.19 -48.53
C ASP A 870 -0.27 24.28 -47.94
N HIS A 871 -0.61 23.45 -46.95
CA HIS A 871 0.34 22.53 -46.32
C HIS A 871 0.73 21.39 -47.28
N PRO A 872 2.02 20.97 -47.32
CA PRO A 872 2.48 19.90 -48.21
C PRO A 872 1.66 18.61 -48.09
N HIS A 873 1.30 18.21 -46.86
CA HIS A 873 0.52 16.99 -46.63
C HIS A 873 -0.92 17.10 -47.18
N THR A 874 -1.54 18.29 -47.12
CA THR A 874 -2.87 18.53 -47.70
C THR A 874 -2.81 18.44 -49.22
N ILE A 875 -1.80 19.07 -49.83
CA ILE A 875 -1.60 19.06 -51.28
C ILE A 875 -1.35 17.63 -51.78
N GLU A 876 -0.47 16.89 -51.09
CA GLU A 876 -0.19 15.49 -51.38
C GLU A 876 -1.46 14.62 -51.28
N ALA A 877 -2.21 14.77 -50.18
CA ALA A 877 -3.44 14.04 -49.97
C ALA A 877 -4.50 14.36 -51.04
N LEU A 878 -4.71 15.63 -51.40
CA LEU A 878 -5.68 16.02 -52.42
C LEU A 878 -5.30 15.49 -53.80
N ASN A 879 -4.01 15.53 -54.17
CA ASN A 879 -3.53 14.96 -55.42
C ASN A 879 -3.77 13.45 -55.47
N PHE A 880 -3.42 12.74 -54.40
CA PHE A 880 -3.66 11.30 -54.27
C PHE A 880 -5.15 10.97 -54.38
N LEU A 881 -6.01 11.73 -53.69
CA LEU A 881 -7.46 11.49 -53.70
C LEU A 881 -8.11 11.80 -55.04
N ASN A 882 -7.62 12.82 -55.75
CA ASN A 882 -8.07 13.15 -57.10
C ASN A 882 -7.67 12.07 -58.11
N GLU A 883 -6.53 11.41 -57.92
CA GLU A 883 -6.09 10.29 -58.74
C GLU A 883 -6.92 9.02 -58.45
N LYS A 884 -7.10 8.67 -57.18
CA LYS A 884 -7.68 7.39 -56.77
C LYS A 884 -9.21 7.38 -56.70
N ASN A 885 -9.84 8.51 -56.40
CA ASN A 885 -11.29 8.61 -56.29
C ASN A 885 -11.85 9.51 -57.40
N PRO A 886 -12.52 8.95 -58.42
CA PRO A 886 -13.01 9.72 -59.56
C PRO A 886 -14.26 10.57 -59.23
N ASN A 887 -14.86 10.39 -58.04
CA ASN A 887 -16.07 11.10 -57.67
C ASN A 887 -15.77 12.59 -57.40
N VAL A 888 -16.79 13.44 -57.65
CA VAL A 888 -16.75 14.85 -57.26
C VAL A 888 -16.85 14.98 -55.74
N ASP A 889 -17.81 14.28 -55.14
CA ASP A 889 -17.84 14.09 -53.69
C ASP A 889 -16.82 13.02 -53.30
N LYS A 890 -15.71 13.46 -52.72
CA LYS A 890 -14.62 12.57 -52.29
C LYS A 890 -14.98 11.68 -51.10
N ASN A 891 -16.14 11.83 -50.47
CA ASN A 891 -16.65 10.87 -49.49
C ASN A 891 -17.51 9.76 -50.13
N SER A 892 -17.84 9.87 -51.42
CA SER A 892 -18.60 8.84 -52.14
C SER A 892 -17.71 7.66 -52.55
N PRO A 893 -18.08 6.41 -52.18
CA PRO A 893 -17.40 5.20 -52.65
C PRO A 893 -17.96 4.68 -53.98
N ASN A 894 -18.87 5.41 -54.64
CA ASN A 894 -19.51 4.93 -55.87
C ASN A 894 -18.48 4.75 -56.99
N GLY A 895 -18.57 3.63 -57.71
CA GLY A 895 -17.62 3.29 -58.77
C GLY A 895 -16.27 2.73 -58.28
N LEU A 896 -15.95 2.83 -56.99
CA LEU A 896 -14.78 2.18 -56.41
C LEU A 896 -15.09 0.70 -56.10
N VAL A 897 -14.15 -0.18 -56.44
CA VAL A 897 -14.32 -1.64 -56.33
C VAL A 897 -13.28 -2.22 -55.36
N GLY A 898 -13.69 -3.23 -54.59
CA GLY A 898 -12.77 -3.91 -53.69
C GLY A 898 -12.19 -2.96 -52.63
N LEU A 899 -10.89 -3.08 -52.37
CA LEU A 899 -10.18 -2.30 -51.36
C LEU A 899 -9.95 -0.84 -51.77
N GLU A 900 -10.14 -0.47 -53.04
CA GLU A 900 -10.05 0.93 -53.47
C GLU A 900 -11.18 1.79 -52.88
N ARG A 901 -12.25 1.16 -52.37
CA ARG A 901 -13.35 1.83 -51.66
C ARG A 901 -12.89 2.61 -50.43
N ARG A 902 -11.65 2.40 -49.97
CA ARG A 902 -11.01 3.11 -48.86
C ARG A 902 -10.54 4.52 -49.20
N PHE A 903 -10.41 4.86 -50.48
CA PHE A 903 -9.89 6.16 -50.93
C PHE A 903 -10.94 7.27 -50.82
N LEU A 904 -11.35 7.55 -49.58
CA LEU A 904 -12.40 8.50 -49.23
C LEU A 904 -11.81 9.64 -48.40
N LYS A 905 -12.38 10.85 -48.54
CA LYS A 905 -11.88 12.07 -47.89
C LYS A 905 -11.93 12.00 -46.36
N PHE A 906 -12.80 11.17 -45.79
CA PHE A 906 -12.86 10.95 -44.35
C PHE A 906 -11.77 10.01 -43.81
N ASN A 907 -10.93 9.42 -44.66
CA ASN A 907 -9.76 8.64 -44.27
C ASN A 907 -8.45 9.44 -44.49
N GLY A 908 -7.31 8.77 -44.31
CA GLY A 908 -5.98 9.31 -44.58
C GLY A 908 -4.94 8.21 -44.77
N ALA A 909 -3.68 8.64 -44.75
CA ALA A 909 -2.48 7.82 -44.85
C ALA A 909 -1.45 8.22 -43.79
N VAL A 910 -0.56 7.28 -43.46
CA VAL A 910 0.62 7.51 -42.64
C VAL A 910 1.77 7.99 -43.55
N GLY A 911 2.37 9.13 -43.23
CA GLY A 911 3.44 9.73 -44.04
C GLY A 911 4.77 8.99 -43.94
N LYS A 912 5.67 9.25 -44.90
CA LYS A 912 6.98 8.59 -44.98
C LYS A 912 7.86 8.81 -43.74
N GLU A 913 7.80 10.01 -43.14
CA GLU A 913 8.55 10.29 -41.92
C GLU A 913 8.02 9.46 -40.74
N GLN A 914 6.70 9.32 -40.64
CA GLN A 914 6.06 8.51 -39.61
C GLN A 914 6.31 7.01 -39.82
N LEU A 915 6.29 6.50 -41.07
CA LEU A 915 6.68 5.12 -41.38
C LEU A 915 8.14 4.82 -40.97
N LYS A 916 9.05 5.75 -41.25
CA LYS A 916 10.45 5.61 -40.83
C LYS A 916 10.60 5.65 -39.31
N TRP A 917 9.83 6.50 -38.63
CA TRP A 917 9.79 6.53 -37.18
C TRP A 917 9.24 5.21 -36.60
N LEU A 918 8.16 4.68 -37.18
CA LEU A 918 7.58 3.39 -36.78
C LEU A 918 8.60 2.26 -36.90
N ASP A 919 9.31 2.16 -38.02
CA ASP A 919 10.36 1.16 -38.26
C ASP A 919 11.45 1.22 -37.16
N ASN A 920 11.91 2.42 -36.79
CA ASN A 920 12.87 2.60 -35.70
C ASN A 920 12.30 2.17 -34.34
N VAL A 921 11.06 2.56 -34.01
CA VAL A 921 10.41 2.22 -32.74
C VAL A 921 10.24 0.70 -32.61
N LEU A 922 9.81 0.02 -33.68
CA LEU A 922 9.66 -1.43 -33.69
C LEU A 922 11.01 -2.15 -33.63
N GLN A 923 12.05 -1.59 -34.27
CA GLN A 923 13.40 -2.10 -34.14
C GLN A 923 13.91 -2.02 -32.68
N ASP A 924 13.67 -0.91 -32.00
CA ASP A 924 14.09 -0.72 -30.61
C ASP A 924 13.26 -1.57 -29.63
N ALA A 925 11.96 -1.72 -29.89
CA ALA A 925 11.10 -2.64 -29.15
C ALA A 925 11.58 -4.09 -29.29
N THR A 926 12.02 -4.49 -30.48
CA THR A 926 12.58 -5.82 -30.74
C THR A 926 13.89 -6.04 -29.97
N LYS A 927 14.79 -5.05 -29.96
CA LYS A 927 16.04 -5.12 -29.17
C LYS A 927 15.78 -5.22 -27.66
N SER A 928 14.66 -4.66 -27.23
CA SER A 928 14.27 -4.60 -25.82
C SER A 928 13.31 -5.72 -25.40
N ASP A 929 13.08 -6.71 -26.28
CA ASP A 929 12.18 -7.85 -26.09
C ASP A 929 10.75 -7.46 -25.64
N GLN A 930 10.22 -6.38 -26.22
CA GLN A 930 8.89 -5.86 -25.88
C GLN A 930 7.81 -6.41 -26.81
N LYS A 931 6.61 -6.61 -26.28
CA LYS A 931 5.40 -6.86 -27.07
C LYS A 931 4.75 -5.52 -27.43
N VAL A 932 4.43 -5.33 -28.70
CA VAL A 932 3.93 -4.05 -29.21
C VAL A 932 2.43 -4.12 -29.51
N VAL A 933 1.70 -3.12 -29.00
CA VAL A 933 0.31 -2.83 -29.36
C VAL A 933 0.30 -1.55 -30.19
N VAL A 934 -0.06 -1.67 -31.47
CA VAL A 934 -0.21 -0.52 -32.37
C VAL A 934 -1.64 -0.01 -32.27
N CYS A 935 -1.81 1.30 -32.12
CA CYS A 935 -3.12 1.95 -32.06
C CYS A 935 -3.22 2.91 -33.25
N CYS A 936 -4.23 2.76 -34.10
CA CYS A 936 -4.55 3.71 -35.17
C CYS A 936 -6.06 3.97 -35.19
N HIS A 937 -6.51 5.24 -35.23
CA HIS A 937 -7.95 5.52 -35.30
C HIS A 937 -8.57 4.82 -36.52
N ILE A 938 -7.89 4.90 -37.67
CA ILE A 938 -8.28 4.22 -38.91
C ILE A 938 -7.76 2.77 -38.91
N PRO A 939 -8.63 1.77 -39.09
CA PRO A 939 -8.25 0.36 -39.16
C PRO A 939 -7.15 0.03 -40.17
N LEU A 940 -6.33 -0.99 -39.84
CA LEU A 940 -5.16 -1.41 -40.62
C LEU A 940 -5.34 -2.75 -41.36
N ASP A 941 -6.40 -3.51 -41.08
CA ASP A 941 -6.64 -4.80 -41.73
C ASP A 941 -8.05 -4.90 -42.34
N PRO A 942 -8.16 -5.26 -43.65
CA PRO A 942 -9.46 -5.37 -44.33
C PRO A 942 -10.38 -6.49 -43.83
N GLY A 943 -9.88 -7.44 -43.03
CA GLY A 943 -10.69 -8.47 -42.38
C GLY A 943 -11.39 -7.97 -41.11
N SER A 944 -10.88 -6.90 -40.48
CA SER A 944 -11.41 -6.33 -39.24
C SER A 944 -12.38 -5.16 -39.44
N THR A 945 -12.52 -4.64 -40.67
CA THR A 945 -13.29 -3.41 -40.97
C THR A 945 -14.04 -3.50 -42.30
N SER A 946 -14.99 -2.60 -42.53
CA SER A 946 -15.49 -2.28 -43.87
C SER A 946 -14.38 -1.70 -44.75
N LYS A 947 -14.52 -1.89 -46.07
CA LYS A 947 -13.50 -1.46 -47.05
C LYS A 947 -13.39 0.06 -47.12
N GLU A 948 -14.48 0.75 -46.82
CA GLU A 948 -14.60 2.20 -46.82
C GLU A 948 -13.87 2.85 -45.64
N ALA A 949 -13.65 2.12 -44.54
CA ALA A 949 -13.02 2.63 -43.32
C ALA A 949 -11.52 2.29 -43.22
N LEU A 950 -10.92 1.66 -44.24
CA LEU A 950 -9.52 1.21 -44.21
C LEU A 950 -8.54 2.37 -44.49
N LEU A 951 -7.35 2.34 -43.88
CA LEU A 951 -6.29 3.31 -44.13
C LEU A 951 -5.83 3.29 -45.61
N TRP A 952 -5.57 4.45 -46.22
CA TRP A 952 -5.22 4.54 -47.65
C TRP A 952 -3.99 3.70 -47.99
N ASN A 953 -2.92 3.82 -47.22
CA ASN A 953 -1.69 3.05 -47.36
C ASN A 953 -1.53 2.00 -46.25
N TYR A 954 -2.63 1.33 -45.87
CA TYR A 954 -2.59 0.25 -44.88
C TYR A 954 -1.54 -0.81 -45.23
N ASP A 955 -1.37 -1.10 -46.52
CA ASP A 955 -0.39 -2.05 -47.05
C ASP A 955 1.05 -1.62 -46.74
N GLU A 956 1.40 -0.35 -46.92
CA GLU A 956 2.73 0.16 -46.57
C GLU A 956 3.00 0.13 -45.06
N VAL A 957 1.99 0.42 -44.24
CA VAL A 957 2.09 0.34 -42.78
C VAL A 957 2.26 -1.11 -42.32
N MET A 958 1.44 -2.01 -42.88
CA MET A 958 1.52 -3.43 -42.57
C MET A 958 2.82 -4.05 -43.06
N ASP A 959 3.37 -3.61 -44.20
CA ASP A 959 4.69 -4.02 -44.68
C ASP A 959 5.83 -3.64 -43.73
N VAL A 960 5.69 -2.60 -42.92
CA VAL A 960 6.63 -2.27 -41.83
C VAL A 960 6.36 -3.15 -40.62
N ILE A 961 5.09 -3.28 -40.19
CA ILE A 961 4.69 -4.10 -39.04
C ILE A 961 5.13 -5.57 -39.22
N HIS A 962 4.91 -6.15 -40.39
CA HIS A 962 5.21 -7.55 -40.70
C HIS A 962 6.71 -7.87 -40.72
N ARG A 963 7.60 -6.88 -40.67
CA ARG A 963 9.05 -7.10 -40.50
C ARG A 963 9.42 -7.49 -39.08
N TYR A 964 8.55 -7.25 -38.11
CA TYR A 964 8.85 -7.39 -36.69
C TYR A 964 7.86 -8.32 -35.98
N ASP A 965 8.38 -9.41 -35.40
CA ASP A 965 7.59 -10.36 -34.61
C ASP A 965 7.07 -9.76 -33.30
N CYS A 966 7.59 -8.60 -32.87
CA CYS A 966 7.25 -7.95 -31.61
C CYS A 966 5.81 -7.39 -31.60
N VAL A 967 5.24 -7.06 -32.76
CA VAL A 967 3.87 -6.54 -32.87
C VAL A 967 2.85 -7.67 -32.68
N LYS A 968 1.95 -7.51 -31.72
CA LYS A 968 0.95 -8.54 -31.37
C LYS A 968 -0.47 -8.13 -31.68
N VAL A 969 -0.81 -6.86 -31.46
CA VAL A 969 -2.19 -6.36 -31.60
C VAL A 969 -2.19 -4.98 -32.27
N CYS A 970 -3.14 -4.77 -33.18
CA CYS A 970 -3.52 -3.47 -33.73
C CYS A 970 -4.94 -3.13 -33.24
N LEU A 971 -5.08 -1.99 -32.55
CA LEU A 971 -6.37 -1.47 -32.05
C LEU A 971 -6.81 -0.28 -32.92
N GLY A 972 -8.10 -0.21 -33.24
CA GLY A 972 -8.67 0.92 -33.96
C GLY A 972 -10.14 1.21 -33.68
N GLY A 973 -10.64 2.31 -34.25
CA GLY A 973 -12.04 2.75 -34.17
C GLY A 973 -12.58 3.00 -35.57
N HIS A 974 -13.25 4.13 -35.78
CA HIS A 974 -13.68 4.66 -37.08
C HIS A 974 -14.81 3.87 -37.78
N ASP A 975 -14.69 2.53 -37.88
CA ASP A 975 -15.81 1.68 -38.25
C ASP A 975 -16.66 1.36 -37.01
N HIS A 976 -17.74 2.11 -36.85
CA HIS A 976 -18.61 2.07 -35.66
C HIS A 976 -19.20 0.70 -35.35
N LYS A 977 -19.27 -0.19 -36.36
CA LYS A 977 -19.76 -1.56 -36.18
C LYS A 977 -18.77 -2.42 -35.37
N GLY A 978 -17.49 -2.04 -35.34
CA GLY A 978 -16.41 -2.86 -34.83
C GLY A 978 -16.10 -4.08 -35.70
N GLY A 979 -15.02 -4.78 -35.34
CA GLY A 979 -14.63 -6.02 -35.99
C GLY A 979 -13.35 -6.61 -35.42
N TYR A 980 -13.05 -7.85 -35.81
CA TYR A 980 -11.90 -8.59 -35.32
C TYR A 980 -11.39 -9.56 -36.38
N SER A 981 -10.07 -9.59 -36.60
CA SER A 981 -9.40 -10.54 -37.48
C SER A 981 -8.00 -10.85 -36.93
N ILE A 982 -7.38 -11.91 -37.47
CA ILE A 982 -5.97 -12.24 -37.26
C ILE A 982 -5.35 -12.33 -38.65
N ASP A 983 -4.27 -11.59 -38.88
CA ASP A 983 -3.62 -11.58 -40.19
C ASP A 983 -2.70 -12.82 -40.38
N SER A 984 -2.12 -12.93 -41.58
CA SER A 984 -1.26 -14.06 -41.94
C SER A 984 0.03 -14.17 -41.11
N HIS A 985 0.42 -13.11 -40.40
CA HIS A 985 1.60 -13.08 -39.53
C HIS A 985 1.25 -13.30 -38.05
N GLY A 986 -0.02 -13.52 -37.74
CA GLY A 986 -0.51 -13.76 -36.39
C GLY A 986 -0.72 -12.48 -35.58
N VAL A 987 -0.78 -11.32 -36.24
CA VAL A 987 -1.12 -10.05 -35.57
C VAL A 987 -2.64 -9.95 -35.47
N HIS A 988 -3.14 -9.66 -34.27
CA HIS A 988 -4.56 -9.46 -34.02
C HIS A 988 -4.96 -8.04 -34.42
N HIS A 989 -6.09 -7.88 -35.10
CA HIS A 989 -6.65 -6.57 -35.46
C HIS A 989 -8.03 -6.44 -34.83
N ARG A 990 -8.21 -5.49 -33.90
CA ARG A 990 -9.47 -5.27 -33.17
C ARG A 990 -9.93 -3.83 -33.36
N VAL A 991 -11.03 -3.68 -34.08
CA VAL A 991 -11.75 -2.42 -34.27
C VAL A 991 -12.90 -2.35 -33.28
N LEU A 992 -12.95 -1.31 -32.45
CA LEU A 992 -13.91 -1.16 -31.35
C LEU A 992 -15.22 -0.52 -31.80
N GLU A 993 -16.32 -0.93 -31.17
CA GLU A 993 -17.66 -0.40 -31.42
C GLU A 993 -17.83 1.02 -30.86
N ALA A 994 -18.53 1.89 -31.60
CA ALA A 994 -18.64 3.32 -31.28
C ALA A 994 -19.61 3.63 -30.14
N ALA A 995 -19.20 4.51 -29.22
CA ALA A 995 -20.07 5.05 -28.17
C ALA A 995 -21.22 5.92 -28.71
N LEU A 996 -21.06 6.56 -29.87
CA LEU A 996 -22.11 7.37 -30.50
C LEU A 996 -23.39 6.58 -30.83
N GLU A 997 -23.25 5.30 -31.21
CA GLU A 997 -24.38 4.49 -31.70
C GLU A 997 -25.10 3.74 -30.56
N CYS A 998 -24.77 4.04 -29.30
CA CYS A 998 -25.42 3.48 -28.13
C CYS A 998 -26.73 4.21 -27.82
N PRO A 999 -27.89 3.54 -27.90
CA PRO A 999 -29.13 4.10 -27.38
C PRO A 999 -29.01 4.39 -25.87
N PRO A 1000 -29.79 5.35 -25.34
CA PRO A 1000 -29.85 5.61 -23.90
C PRO A 1000 -30.11 4.33 -23.09
N GLY A 1001 -29.29 4.09 -22.07
CA GLY A 1001 -29.35 2.89 -21.23
C GLY A 1001 -28.47 1.72 -21.72
N THR A 1002 -27.71 1.90 -22.80
CA THR A 1002 -26.67 0.96 -23.25
C THR A 1002 -25.32 1.64 -23.37
N ASP A 1003 -24.25 0.85 -23.39
CA ASP A 1003 -22.87 1.32 -23.43
C ASP A 1003 -22.04 0.70 -24.58
N ALA A 1004 -20.91 1.33 -24.90
CA ALA A 1004 -19.86 0.79 -25.74
C ALA A 1004 -18.51 1.33 -25.27
N PHE A 1005 -18.00 0.70 -24.22
CA PHE A 1005 -16.65 0.89 -23.72
C PHE A 1005 -16.21 -0.40 -23.01
N GLY A 1006 -14.93 -0.51 -22.68
CA GLY A 1006 -14.43 -1.69 -22.00
C GLY A 1006 -13.14 -1.42 -21.24
N TYR A 1007 -12.53 -2.48 -20.76
CA TYR A 1007 -11.13 -2.49 -20.35
C TYR A 1007 -10.44 -3.72 -20.92
N ILE A 1008 -9.14 -3.61 -21.13
CA ILE A 1008 -8.30 -4.70 -21.61
C ILE A 1008 -7.36 -5.11 -20.50
N ASP A 1009 -7.44 -6.39 -20.14
CA ASP A 1009 -6.51 -7.09 -19.27
C ASP A 1009 -5.35 -7.62 -20.11
N VAL A 1010 -4.13 -7.17 -19.80
CA VAL A 1010 -2.93 -7.52 -20.57
C VAL A 1010 -2.17 -8.62 -19.84
N PHE A 1011 -1.98 -9.78 -20.47
CA PHE A 1011 -1.22 -10.90 -19.93
C PHE A 1011 0.11 -11.05 -20.68
N GLU A 1012 0.94 -12.00 -20.25
CA GLU A 1012 2.17 -12.30 -20.99
C GLU A 1012 1.88 -12.90 -22.37
N ASP A 1013 0.81 -13.70 -22.48
CA ASP A 1013 0.47 -14.51 -23.64
C ASP A 1013 -0.76 -14.02 -24.41
N ARG A 1014 -1.51 -13.03 -23.91
CA ARG A 1014 -2.73 -12.53 -24.56
C ARG A 1014 -3.14 -11.13 -24.10
N LEU A 1015 -4.04 -10.49 -24.86
CA LEU A 1015 -4.88 -9.39 -24.40
C LEU A 1015 -6.34 -9.87 -24.27
N SER A 1016 -6.99 -9.62 -23.13
CA SER A 1016 -8.40 -9.94 -22.90
C SER A 1016 -9.21 -8.65 -22.81
N LEU A 1017 -10.04 -8.39 -23.81
CA LEU A 1017 -10.99 -7.28 -23.79
C LEU A 1017 -12.26 -7.69 -23.06
N VAL A 1018 -12.63 -6.94 -22.02
CA VAL A 1018 -13.92 -7.01 -21.34
C VAL A 1018 -14.75 -5.78 -21.73
N GLY A 1019 -15.67 -5.98 -22.68
CA GLY A 1019 -16.54 -4.92 -23.20
C GLY A 1019 -17.87 -4.81 -22.45
N THR A 1020 -18.63 -3.76 -22.77
CA THR A 1020 -19.99 -3.51 -22.26
C THR A 1020 -20.99 -3.42 -23.40
N ASP A 1021 -22.15 -4.05 -23.23
CA ASP A 1021 -23.28 -4.11 -24.16
C ASP A 1021 -22.90 -4.30 -25.64
N ARG A 1022 -22.74 -3.20 -26.39
CA ARG A 1022 -22.41 -3.24 -27.82
C ARG A 1022 -20.94 -3.60 -28.08
N MET A 1023 -20.05 -3.33 -27.13
CA MET A 1023 -18.64 -3.70 -27.24
C MET A 1023 -18.45 -5.15 -26.82
N ALA A 1024 -18.15 -6.02 -27.77
CA ALA A 1024 -17.97 -7.44 -27.50
C ALA A 1024 -16.64 -7.71 -26.78
N SER A 1025 -16.70 -8.52 -25.73
CA SER A 1025 -15.51 -9.09 -25.08
C SER A 1025 -14.80 -10.05 -26.03
N SER A 1026 -13.46 -10.04 -26.03
CA SER A 1026 -12.65 -10.85 -26.94
C SER A 1026 -11.28 -11.17 -26.37
N GLU A 1027 -10.78 -12.39 -26.63
CA GLU A 1027 -9.43 -12.82 -26.29
C GLU A 1027 -8.51 -12.74 -27.53
N MET A 1028 -7.35 -12.12 -27.38
CA MET A 1028 -6.31 -11.98 -28.40
C MET A 1028 -5.06 -12.72 -27.94
N VAL A 1029 -5.03 -14.04 -28.14
CA VAL A 1029 -3.97 -14.94 -27.67
C VAL A 1029 -2.81 -14.98 -28.65
N PHE A 1030 -1.62 -14.60 -28.17
CA PHE A 1030 -0.41 -14.62 -28.97
C PHE A 1030 0.04 -16.06 -29.19
N ASN A 1031 0.16 -16.46 -30.44
CA ASN A 1031 0.69 -17.78 -30.76
C ASN A 1031 2.17 -17.88 -30.30
N GLN A 1032 2.48 -18.87 -29.45
CA GLN A 1032 3.85 -19.32 -29.28
C GLN A 1032 4.31 -19.90 -30.61
N LYS A 1033 5.32 -19.29 -31.25
CA LYS A 1033 6.08 -20.03 -32.26
C LYS A 1033 6.69 -21.22 -31.52
N THR A 1034 6.22 -22.42 -31.83
CA THR A 1034 6.95 -23.66 -31.56
C THR A 1034 8.36 -23.47 -32.10
N CYS A 1035 9.36 -23.45 -31.23
CA CYS A 1035 10.75 -23.68 -31.63
C CYS A 1035 10.88 -25.02 -32.36
#